data_AF-A0A094EU73-F1
#
_entry.id   AF-A0A094EU73-F1
#
_cell.length_a   1.000
_cell.length_b   1.000
_cell.length_c   1.000
_cell.angle_alpha   90.00
_cell.angle_beta   90.00
_cell.angle_gamma   90.00
#
_symmetry.space_group_name_H-M   'P 1'
#
loop_
_entity.id
_entity.type
_entity.pdbx_description
1 polymer ?
#
loop_
_entity_poly.entity_id
_entity_poly.type
_entity_poly.pdbx_seq_one_letter_code
_entity_poly.pdbx_strand_id
1 'polypeptide(L)'
;MRRCLRPFIRLISSPRSRDGTCLAFNRTFTTSIARWAAPPSKPKTDLERRIDAIPLERFRNFCIVAHVDHGKSTLSDRLLELTGTIEKGGNKQILDKLDVERERGITVKAQTCSMLYNYKGEDYLLHLVDTPGHVDFRAEVTRSYASCGGALLLVDASQGVQAQTVANFYLAFSQGLTLVPIVNKIDLPSADPPRALEQLESTFELKPENAVLISAKTGLNVEEILPKVIEQIPAPVGDHLKPLRLLLVDSWYDNYKGVILLVRIFDGTIKSGDHVVSFATGLKYIVGEVGIMHPLETPQKSLRAGQVGYIYFNPGMKQSKDAKVGDTFTTVGSERLVEPYPGFEEPKSMVFVAAFPVDQSEHGHLEDSINQIVLNDRSVTLQKESSEALGAGWRLGFLGTLHCSVFEDRLRQEHGASLIITPPTVPFKVIWNTGKETIIKNPALFPDGDESNSKVAELQEPYVEATITMPEEYLGKVIELCEVNRGIQQSLNFFTSTQVILKYLVPLAQLVDDFFGKLKGATRGYASLDYEDAGWRRSQIVKMQLLVNKEPVDAVSRVVHTSQVDRIGRQWVKKFKEHVDRQMYEVIIQAMAGRRIVARETIKPFRKDVLAKLHASDISRRKKLLEKQKEGRKKLKAVGNITIQQEAFQKFLANFAMSTSSGPMGVRPAVFGGIPSRGVDIPICAVFIACFLAIGATHMTIFQKNRRAGRKFVPSALCFGFSMARVATFTMRIVWATRPTDPNVTIAANALVAAGVILLIKTTNPHIRVITGIILKVVISFFLAFTFSPFLVLAVTLLLPGRRSEAEVARMGKGKTSTKVAVIAAATTLLCWELGMRSATMLQRLPANAVPWYYSKPAFYVFVPLFELAVSCMYAATRVDRLFYVKGKEEGQV
;
A
#
# COMPACT_ATOMS: atom_id res chain seq x y z
N MET A 1 26.59 33.60 -65.79
CA MET A 1 26.40 35.05 -65.54
C MET A 1 26.45 35.26 -64.01
N ARG A 2 27.24 36.21 -63.48
CA ARG A 2 26.83 37.51 -62.85
C ARG A 2 25.79 37.34 -61.72
N ARG A 3 25.93 37.90 -60.50
CA ARG A 3 26.85 38.91 -59.89
C ARG A 3 27.11 38.52 -58.41
N CYS A 4 28.33 38.62 -57.84
CA CYS A 4 29.01 39.83 -57.32
C CYS A 4 28.33 40.51 -56.11
N LEU A 5 28.95 40.45 -54.91
CA LEU A 5 29.64 41.61 -54.30
C LEU A 5 30.47 41.25 -53.04
N ARG A 6 31.56 42.00 -52.82
CA ARG A 6 32.45 42.08 -51.63
C ARG A 6 32.51 43.58 -51.24
N PRO A 7 32.79 43.96 -49.97
CA PRO A 7 34.18 44.11 -49.46
C PRO A 7 34.27 43.61 -47.99
N PHE A 8 35.17 43.97 -47.06
CA PHE A 8 36.50 44.66 -46.95
C PHE A 8 37.33 43.71 -45.99
N ILE A 9 38.67 43.49 -45.98
CA ILE A 9 39.89 44.26 -46.32
C ILE A 9 40.12 45.37 -45.28
N ARG A 10 41.04 45.26 -44.29
CA ARG A 10 42.54 45.34 -44.35
C ARG A 10 43.11 44.99 -42.93
N LEU A 11 44.40 45.05 -42.55
CA LEU A 11 45.62 45.79 -42.99
C LEU A 11 46.90 45.12 -42.37
N ILE A 12 48.10 45.37 -42.95
CA ILE A 12 49.48 45.21 -42.38
C ILE A 12 50.03 43.75 -42.26
N SER A 13 51.27 43.43 -42.65
CA SER A 13 52.19 43.95 -43.70
C SER A 13 53.33 42.94 -43.99
N SER A 14 53.86 42.91 -45.21
CA SER A 14 55.12 42.22 -45.55
C SER A 14 56.35 43.12 -45.29
N PRO A 15 57.61 42.62 -45.38
CA PRO A 15 58.27 42.57 -46.69
C PRO A 15 59.31 41.43 -46.93
N ARG A 16 59.55 41.15 -48.22
CA ARG A 16 60.84 40.89 -48.95
C ARG A 16 61.99 40.05 -48.32
N SER A 17 62.89 39.41 -49.09
CA SER A 17 62.89 38.72 -50.41
C SER A 17 64.35 38.48 -50.83
N ARG A 18 64.68 37.32 -51.47
CA ARG A 18 65.92 37.08 -52.26
C ARG A 18 67.25 37.12 -51.44
N ASP A 19 68.34 36.41 -51.76
CA ASP A 19 68.75 35.50 -52.85
C ASP A 19 69.59 34.33 -52.26
N GLY A 20 70.07 33.38 -53.09
CA GLY A 20 71.13 32.44 -52.71
C GLY A 20 70.92 30.99 -53.17
N THR A 21 71.89 30.42 -53.88
CA THR A 21 71.85 29.06 -54.46
C THR A 21 72.78 28.07 -53.75
N CYS A 22 72.51 26.77 -53.98
CA CYS A 22 73.39 25.62 -53.72
C CYS A 22 73.65 25.21 -52.26
N LEU A 23 73.05 24.08 -51.85
CA LEU A 23 73.80 22.81 -51.75
C LEU A 23 72.84 21.61 -51.67
N ALA A 24 73.31 20.43 -52.08
CA ALA A 24 72.46 19.25 -52.25
C ALA A 24 72.41 18.36 -51.00
N PHE A 25 71.22 17.88 -50.65
CA PHE A 25 71.07 16.66 -49.86
C PHE A 25 69.79 15.93 -50.27
N ASN A 26 69.93 14.75 -50.89
CA ASN A 26 68.77 13.93 -51.24
C ASN A 26 68.11 13.39 -49.96
N ARG A 27 66.86 13.82 -49.70
CA ARG A 27 65.95 13.16 -48.77
C ARG A 27 64.69 12.73 -49.52
N THR A 28 64.68 11.45 -49.91
CA THR A 28 63.47 10.77 -50.39
C THR A 28 62.43 10.75 -49.27
N PHE A 29 61.35 11.52 -49.42
CA PHE A 29 60.19 11.42 -48.53
C PHE A 29 59.43 10.13 -48.84
N THR A 30 59.67 9.09 -48.04
CA THR A 30 58.78 7.93 -47.98
C THR A 30 57.49 8.32 -47.27
N THR A 31 56.36 8.17 -47.96
CA THR A 31 55.02 8.39 -47.40
C THR A 31 54.63 7.24 -46.46
N SER A 32 55.12 7.31 -45.23
CA SER A 32 54.65 6.44 -44.16
C SER A 32 53.16 6.69 -43.90
N ILE A 33 52.32 5.72 -44.30
CA ILE A 33 50.90 5.71 -43.94
C ILE A 33 50.83 5.56 -42.42
N ALA A 34 50.59 6.67 -41.73
CA ALA A 34 50.37 6.70 -40.30
C ALA A 34 49.08 5.93 -39.99
N ARG A 35 49.21 4.64 -39.66
CA ARG A 35 48.13 3.85 -39.05
C ARG A 35 47.69 4.61 -37.81
N TRP A 36 46.52 5.24 -37.87
CA TRP A 36 45.82 5.69 -36.67
C TRP A 36 45.57 4.46 -35.80
N ALA A 37 46.33 4.33 -34.73
CA ALA A 37 46.09 3.29 -33.75
C ALA A 37 44.68 3.52 -33.19
N ALA A 38 43.85 2.48 -33.21
CA ALA A 38 42.56 2.52 -32.52
C ALA A 38 42.80 2.90 -31.05
N PRO A 39 41.93 3.73 -30.44
CA PRO A 39 42.11 4.12 -29.04
C PRO A 39 42.23 2.86 -28.17
N PRO A 40 43.14 2.85 -27.18
CA PRO A 40 43.43 1.65 -26.39
C PRO A 40 42.15 1.17 -25.71
N SER A 41 41.64 0.00 -26.14
CA SER A 41 40.43 -0.56 -25.57
C SER A 41 40.64 -0.81 -24.08
N LYS A 42 39.68 -0.40 -23.24
CA LYS A 42 39.69 -0.66 -21.79
C LYS A 42 40.12 -2.12 -21.52
N PRO A 43 41.01 -2.38 -20.56
CA PRO A 43 41.45 -3.74 -20.26
C PRO A 43 40.24 -4.57 -19.83
N LYS A 44 40.03 -5.73 -20.48
CA LYS A 44 38.89 -6.60 -20.16
C LYS A 44 38.90 -6.99 -18.69
N THR A 45 37.76 -6.85 -18.02
CA THR A 45 37.59 -7.38 -16.66
C THR A 45 37.62 -8.90 -16.68
N ASP A 46 38.02 -9.55 -15.59
CA ASP A 46 38.09 -11.02 -15.56
C ASP A 46 36.68 -11.66 -15.66
N LEU A 47 35.64 -10.93 -15.23
CA LEU A 47 34.23 -11.27 -15.47
C LEU A 47 33.90 -11.31 -16.97
N GLU A 48 34.24 -10.26 -17.71
CA GLU A 48 34.04 -10.18 -19.17
C GLU A 48 34.84 -11.26 -19.91
N ARG A 49 36.06 -11.59 -19.46
CA ARG A 49 36.86 -12.69 -20.01
C ARG A 49 36.20 -14.06 -19.81
N ARG A 50 35.59 -14.31 -18.65
CA ARG A 50 34.82 -15.54 -18.40
C ARG A 50 33.59 -15.59 -19.30
N ILE A 51 32.80 -14.52 -19.35
CA ILE A 51 31.59 -14.42 -20.21
C ILE A 51 31.91 -14.68 -21.68
N ASP A 52 32.97 -14.07 -22.24
CA ASP A 52 33.38 -14.27 -23.63
C ASP A 52 33.81 -15.72 -23.95
N ALA A 53 34.25 -16.49 -22.95
CA ALA A 53 34.70 -17.87 -23.08
C ALA A 53 33.57 -18.91 -22.96
N ILE A 54 32.37 -18.51 -22.49
CA ILE A 54 31.22 -19.41 -22.38
C ILE A 54 30.55 -19.56 -23.78
N PRO A 55 30.38 -20.79 -24.29
CA PRO A 55 29.68 -21.02 -25.56
C PRO A 55 28.16 -20.89 -25.40
N LEU A 56 27.47 -20.61 -26.51
CA LEU A 56 26.01 -20.40 -26.57
C LEU A 56 25.21 -21.55 -25.92
N GLU A 57 25.69 -22.79 -26.08
CA GLU A 57 25.12 -24.01 -25.51
C GLU A 57 25.05 -24.01 -23.97
N ARG A 58 25.85 -23.17 -23.30
CA ARG A 58 25.89 -23.00 -21.84
C ARG A 58 25.19 -21.72 -21.36
N PHE A 59 24.42 -21.06 -22.22
CA PHE A 59 23.51 -19.98 -21.80
C PHE A 59 22.15 -20.56 -21.41
N ARG A 60 21.48 -20.00 -20.40
CA ARG A 60 20.08 -20.32 -20.05
C ARG A 60 19.32 -19.03 -19.74
N ASN A 61 18.20 -18.83 -20.40
CA ASN A 61 17.34 -17.66 -20.18
C ASN A 61 16.02 -18.15 -19.56
N PHE A 62 15.72 -17.74 -18.32
CA PHE A 62 14.53 -18.22 -17.62
C PHE A 62 13.90 -17.14 -16.74
N CYS A 63 12.61 -17.34 -16.45
CA CYS A 63 11.87 -16.49 -15.52
C CYS A 63 11.37 -17.27 -14.31
N ILE A 64 10.96 -16.56 -13.24
CA ILE A 64 10.20 -17.17 -12.14
C ILE A 64 8.72 -16.80 -12.33
N VAL A 65 7.86 -17.82 -12.23
CA VAL A 65 6.42 -17.75 -12.47
C VAL A 65 5.69 -18.23 -11.23
N ALA A 66 4.92 -17.34 -10.60
CA ALA A 66 4.33 -17.58 -9.29
C ALA A 66 2.97 -16.89 -9.15
N HIS A 67 2.19 -17.31 -8.15
CA HIS A 67 1.15 -16.46 -7.56
C HIS A 67 1.79 -15.39 -6.66
N VAL A 68 1.03 -14.35 -6.32
CA VAL A 68 1.39 -13.41 -5.25
C VAL A 68 1.68 -14.18 -3.95
N ASP A 69 2.56 -13.65 -3.11
CA ASP A 69 3.02 -14.24 -1.84
C ASP A 69 3.70 -15.63 -1.91
N HIS A 70 3.79 -16.33 -3.05
CA HIS A 70 4.46 -17.65 -3.16
C HIS A 70 6.00 -17.60 -2.92
N GLY A 71 6.59 -16.44 -2.65
CA GLY A 71 8.01 -16.28 -2.27
C GLY A 71 8.97 -16.07 -3.44
N LYS A 72 8.47 -15.54 -4.55
CA LYS A 72 9.19 -15.27 -5.81
C LYS A 72 10.46 -14.42 -5.62
N SER A 73 10.33 -13.17 -5.13
CA SER A 73 11.48 -12.27 -4.94
C SER A 73 12.52 -12.84 -3.97
N THR A 74 12.06 -13.55 -2.93
CA THR A 74 12.92 -14.25 -1.98
C THR A 74 13.70 -15.39 -2.64
N LEU A 75 13.11 -16.10 -3.62
CA LEU A 75 13.82 -17.12 -4.39
C LEU A 75 14.89 -16.50 -5.30
N SER A 76 14.57 -15.41 -6.01
CA SER A 76 15.58 -14.72 -6.84
C SER A 76 16.76 -14.19 -6.03
N ASP A 77 16.54 -13.65 -4.82
CA ASP A 77 17.63 -13.27 -3.91
C ASP A 77 18.54 -14.48 -3.60
N ARG A 78 17.97 -15.65 -3.26
CA ARG A 78 18.77 -16.85 -2.97
C ARG A 78 19.54 -17.36 -4.17
N LEU A 79 19.00 -17.30 -5.39
CA LEU A 79 19.74 -17.68 -6.60
C LEU A 79 20.95 -16.74 -6.83
N LEU A 80 20.79 -15.44 -6.54
CA LEU A 80 21.88 -14.45 -6.60
C LEU A 80 22.94 -14.69 -5.51
N GLU A 81 22.54 -15.05 -4.28
CA GLU A 81 23.46 -15.43 -3.19
C GLU A 81 24.24 -16.72 -3.49
N LEU A 82 23.61 -17.73 -4.11
CA LEU A 82 24.23 -19.01 -4.43
C LEU A 82 25.25 -18.91 -5.58
N THR A 83 25.01 -18.01 -6.52
CA THR A 83 25.92 -17.70 -7.64
C THR A 83 27.04 -16.74 -7.27
N GLY A 84 27.06 -16.22 -6.02
CA GLY A 84 28.02 -15.21 -5.58
C GLY A 84 27.82 -13.84 -6.23
N THR A 85 26.65 -13.59 -6.82
CA THR A 85 26.28 -12.30 -7.44
C THR A 85 26.04 -11.22 -6.37
N ILE A 86 25.62 -11.62 -5.17
CA ILE A 86 25.41 -10.77 -3.99
C ILE A 86 25.95 -11.45 -2.73
N GLU A 87 26.29 -10.66 -1.71
CA GLU A 87 26.77 -11.18 -0.43
C GLU A 87 25.67 -11.89 0.36
N LYS A 88 25.97 -13.07 0.91
CA LYS A 88 25.02 -13.90 1.66
C LYS A 88 24.56 -13.18 2.94
N GLY A 89 23.25 -13.00 3.09
CA GLY A 89 22.65 -12.31 4.25
C GLY A 89 22.65 -10.78 4.14
N GLY A 90 22.88 -10.22 2.94
CA GLY A 90 22.75 -8.78 2.67
C GLY A 90 21.31 -8.25 2.74
N ASN A 91 21.06 -7.11 2.08
CA ASN A 91 19.70 -6.56 1.97
C ASN A 91 18.75 -7.58 1.34
N LYS A 92 17.57 -7.76 1.93
CA LYS A 92 16.51 -8.60 1.37
C LYS A 92 15.82 -7.85 0.22
N GLN A 93 15.41 -8.60 -0.80
CA GLN A 93 14.70 -8.11 -1.97
C GLN A 93 15.51 -7.06 -2.75
N ILE A 94 16.62 -7.51 -3.34
CA ILE A 94 17.52 -6.65 -4.13
C ILE A 94 16.95 -6.36 -5.52
N LEU A 95 16.14 -7.26 -6.07
CA LEU A 95 15.44 -7.04 -7.34
C LEU A 95 14.23 -6.11 -7.20
N ASP A 96 13.46 -6.18 -6.11
CA ASP A 96 12.39 -5.22 -5.83
C ASP A 96 13.04 -3.85 -5.53
N LYS A 97 13.05 -2.96 -6.52
CA LYS A 97 13.81 -1.70 -6.50
C LYS A 97 13.01 -0.55 -5.90
N LEU A 98 11.70 -0.54 -6.10
CA LEU A 98 10.81 0.50 -5.63
C LEU A 98 10.37 0.21 -4.19
N ASP A 99 10.29 1.23 -3.33
CA ASP A 99 9.89 1.00 -1.94
C ASP A 99 8.42 0.53 -1.83
N VAL A 100 7.54 0.92 -2.75
CA VAL A 100 6.18 0.38 -2.89
C VAL A 100 6.15 -1.14 -3.17
N GLU A 101 7.16 -1.70 -3.83
CA GLU A 101 7.25 -3.14 -4.08
C GLU A 101 7.57 -3.89 -2.77
N ARG A 102 8.52 -3.34 -2.00
CA ARG A 102 8.97 -3.87 -0.70
C ARG A 102 7.87 -3.76 0.37
N GLU A 103 7.18 -2.63 0.46
CA GLU A 103 6.09 -2.44 1.43
C GLU A 103 4.87 -3.31 1.15
N ARG A 104 4.52 -3.51 -0.12
CA ARG A 104 3.35 -4.30 -0.53
C ARG A 104 3.65 -5.79 -0.73
N GLY A 105 4.91 -6.20 -0.78
CA GLY A 105 5.33 -7.59 -1.02
C GLY A 105 5.11 -8.08 -2.46
N ILE A 106 5.05 -7.15 -3.42
CA ILE A 106 4.76 -7.45 -4.83
C ILE A 106 5.82 -6.83 -5.74
N THR A 107 6.31 -7.59 -6.72
CA THR A 107 7.07 -7.03 -7.83
C THR A 107 6.09 -6.41 -8.81
N VAL A 108 6.29 -5.12 -9.11
CA VAL A 108 5.46 -4.32 -10.01
C VAL A 108 6.06 -4.35 -11.41
N LYS A 109 7.39 -4.14 -11.51
CA LYS A 109 8.10 -4.09 -12.79
C LYS A 109 9.06 -5.24 -12.96
N ALA A 110 9.02 -5.92 -14.10
CA ALA A 110 9.96 -7.01 -14.41
C ALA A 110 11.43 -6.56 -14.30
N GLN A 111 12.29 -7.36 -13.65
CA GLN A 111 13.72 -7.08 -13.50
C GLN A 111 14.55 -8.24 -14.03
N THR A 112 15.63 -7.94 -14.76
CA THR A 112 16.57 -8.95 -15.27
C THR A 112 17.88 -8.88 -14.53
N CYS A 113 18.41 -10.04 -14.15
CA CYS A 113 19.76 -10.23 -13.64
C CYS A 113 20.42 -11.43 -14.33
N SER A 114 21.71 -11.27 -14.62
CA SER A 114 22.59 -12.33 -15.10
C SER A 114 23.33 -12.91 -13.90
N MET A 115 23.77 -14.15 -14.02
CA MET A 115 24.56 -14.85 -13.03
C MET A 115 25.56 -15.78 -13.73
N LEU A 116 26.79 -15.88 -13.23
CA LEU A 116 27.70 -16.98 -13.60
C LEU A 116 27.54 -18.10 -12.57
N TYR A 117 27.47 -19.33 -13.05
CA TYR A 117 27.44 -20.53 -12.19
C TYR A 117 28.37 -21.58 -12.76
N ASN A 118 29.23 -22.17 -11.92
CA ASN A 118 30.09 -23.27 -12.34
C ASN A 118 29.38 -24.60 -12.03
N TYR A 119 29.16 -25.42 -13.05
CA TYR A 119 28.49 -26.71 -12.95
C TYR A 119 29.38 -27.80 -13.54
N LYS A 120 29.67 -28.84 -12.73
CA LYS A 120 30.54 -29.97 -13.11
C LYS A 120 31.93 -29.54 -13.65
N GLY A 121 32.41 -28.36 -13.26
CA GLY A 121 33.68 -27.75 -13.69
C GLY A 121 33.55 -26.70 -14.80
N GLU A 122 32.40 -26.62 -15.48
CA GLU A 122 32.18 -25.69 -16.60
C GLU A 122 31.39 -24.45 -16.17
N ASP A 123 31.76 -23.27 -16.68
CA ASP A 123 31.00 -22.04 -16.45
C ASP A 123 29.76 -21.94 -17.37
N TYR A 124 28.61 -21.61 -16.77
CA TYR A 124 27.34 -21.32 -17.43
C TYR A 124 26.92 -19.86 -17.19
N LEU A 125 26.27 -19.24 -18.17
CA LEU A 125 25.69 -17.90 -18.07
C LEU A 125 24.17 -18.02 -17.95
N LEU A 126 23.63 -17.58 -16.82
CA LEU A 126 22.24 -17.72 -16.45
C LEU A 126 21.57 -16.34 -16.43
N HIS A 127 20.64 -16.08 -17.34
CA HIS A 127 19.82 -14.87 -17.36
C HIS A 127 18.47 -15.17 -16.69
N LEU A 128 18.28 -14.63 -15.49
CA LEU A 128 17.04 -14.67 -14.72
C LEU A 128 16.23 -13.39 -14.97
N VAL A 129 14.96 -13.55 -15.36
CA VAL A 129 13.97 -12.48 -15.44
C VAL A 129 12.93 -12.69 -14.36
N ASP A 130 12.92 -11.83 -13.34
CA ASP A 130 11.89 -11.84 -12.32
C ASP A 130 10.64 -11.09 -12.84
N THR A 131 9.45 -11.71 -12.74
CA THR A 131 8.23 -11.24 -13.42
C THR A 131 7.10 -10.87 -12.46
N PRO A 132 6.22 -9.90 -12.78
CA PRO A 132 5.07 -9.56 -11.94
C PRO A 132 4.10 -10.73 -11.74
N GLY A 133 3.55 -10.88 -10.53
CA GLY A 133 2.63 -11.98 -10.21
C GLY A 133 1.13 -11.69 -10.44
N HIS A 134 0.78 -10.48 -10.90
CA HIS A 134 -0.61 -9.98 -10.90
C HIS A 134 -1.15 -9.64 -12.29
N VAL A 135 -2.46 -9.89 -12.51
CA VAL A 135 -3.15 -9.77 -13.81
C VAL A 135 -3.06 -8.38 -14.45
N ASP A 136 -3.14 -7.30 -13.66
CA ASP A 136 -2.90 -5.91 -14.11
C ASP A 136 -1.58 -5.72 -14.90
N PHE A 137 -0.59 -6.59 -14.69
CA PHE A 137 0.73 -6.55 -15.33
C PHE A 137 0.96 -7.72 -16.31
N ARG A 138 -0.10 -8.43 -16.75
CA ARG A 138 -0.04 -9.52 -17.77
C ARG A 138 0.70 -9.09 -19.05
N ALA A 139 0.60 -7.81 -19.41
CA ALA A 139 1.33 -7.21 -20.53
C ALA A 139 2.85 -7.10 -20.31
N GLU A 140 3.38 -7.07 -19.07
CA GLU A 140 4.82 -7.19 -18.78
C GLU A 140 5.27 -8.65 -18.73
N VAL A 141 4.46 -9.49 -18.10
CA VAL A 141 4.72 -10.93 -17.96
C VAL A 141 4.91 -11.58 -19.34
N THR A 142 4.02 -11.27 -20.30
CA THR A 142 4.11 -11.76 -21.68
C THR A 142 5.42 -11.34 -22.39
N ARG A 143 5.86 -10.08 -22.19
CA ARG A 143 7.12 -9.57 -22.78
C ARG A 143 8.35 -10.23 -22.17
N SER A 144 8.31 -10.47 -20.86
CA SER A 144 9.34 -11.19 -20.12
C SER A 144 9.47 -12.64 -20.61
N TYR A 145 8.34 -13.33 -20.84
CA TYR A 145 8.32 -14.71 -21.32
C TYR A 145 8.95 -14.84 -22.71
N ALA A 146 8.67 -13.92 -23.63
CA ALA A 146 9.32 -13.85 -24.94
C ALA A 146 10.86 -13.63 -24.88
N SER A 147 11.40 -13.22 -23.72
CA SER A 147 12.86 -13.11 -23.50
C SER A 147 13.52 -14.40 -22.94
N CYS A 148 12.72 -15.40 -22.57
CA CYS A 148 13.16 -16.65 -21.95
C CYS A 148 13.19 -17.84 -22.93
N GLY A 149 13.63 -19.01 -22.43
CA GLY A 149 13.45 -20.33 -23.04
C GLY A 149 12.85 -21.36 -22.06
N GLY A 150 12.77 -21.04 -20.76
CA GLY A 150 12.04 -21.80 -19.77
C GLY A 150 11.58 -20.94 -18.58
N ALA A 151 10.90 -21.56 -17.62
CA ALA A 151 10.38 -20.89 -16.44
C ALA A 151 10.37 -21.79 -15.20
N LEU A 152 10.60 -21.20 -14.03
CA LEU A 152 10.47 -21.83 -12.72
C LEU A 152 9.03 -21.64 -12.21
N LEU A 153 8.24 -22.70 -12.19
CA LEU A 153 6.84 -22.67 -11.76
C LEU A 153 6.74 -22.86 -10.24
N LEU A 154 6.52 -21.77 -9.51
CA LEU A 154 6.64 -21.70 -8.05
C LEU A 154 5.28 -21.84 -7.34
N VAL A 155 5.11 -22.94 -6.60
CA VAL A 155 3.91 -23.26 -5.81
C VAL A 155 4.23 -23.22 -4.31
N ASP A 156 3.38 -22.60 -3.50
CA ASP A 156 3.50 -22.60 -2.04
C ASP A 156 2.98 -23.94 -1.47
N ALA A 157 3.83 -24.71 -0.78
CA ALA A 157 3.46 -25.99 -0.19
C ALA A 157 2.27 -25.90 0.78
N SER A 158 2.03 -24.75 1.41
CA SER A 158 0.92 -24.55 2.35
C SER A 158 -0.40 -24.14 1.70
N GLN A 159 -0.35 -23.62 0.47
CA GLN A 159 -1.54 -23.17 -0.26
C GLN A 159 -1.92 -24.13 -1.40
N GLY A 160 -0.92 -24.78 -2.01
CA GLY A 160 -1.10 -25.55 -3.24
C GLY A 160 -1.23 -24.65 -4.48
N VAL A 161 -1.70 -25.22 -5.58
CA VAL A 161 -1.85 -24.47 -6.85
C VAL A 161 -2.96 -23.42 -6.72
N GLN A 162 -2.58 -22.15 -6.84
CA GLN A 162 -3.49 -21.01 -6.85
C GLN A 162 -3.79 -20.57 -8.29
N ALA A 163 -4.95 -19.97 -8.53
CA ALA A 163 -5.41 -19.77 -9.91
C ALA A 163 -4.66 -18.70 -10.73
N GLN A 164 -3.83 -17.83 -10.11
CA GLN A 164 -2.83 -17.05 -10.88
C GLN A 164 -1.64 -17.91 -11.33
N THR A 165 -1.27 -18.96 -10.58
CA THR A 165 -0.32 -19.98 -11.06
C THR A 165 -0.89 -20.65 -12.31
N VAL A 166 -2.19 -20.96 -12.33
CA VAL A 166 -2.88 -21.55 -13.50
C VAL A 166 -2.88 -20.61 -14.71
N ALA A 167 -3.27 -19.33 -14.52
CA ALA A 167 -3.26 -18.34 -15.60
C ALA A 167 -1.85 -18.11 -16.18
N ASN A 168 -0.84 -17.95 -15.32
CA ASN A 168 0.53 -17.73 -15.74
C ASN A 168 1.18 -19.01 -16.32
N PHE A 169 0.77 -20.21 -15.87
CA PHE A 169 1.16 -21.48 -16.48
C PHE A 169 0.73 -21.55 -17.94
N TYR A 170 -0.56 -21.31 -18.24
CA TYR A 170 -1.06 -21.36 -19.62
C TYR A 170 -0.42 -20.27 -20.49
N LEU A 171 -0.13 -19.10 -19.94
CA LEU A 171 0.61 -18.06 -20.64
C LEU A 171 2.04 -18.52 -20.98
N ALA A 172 2.78 -19.09 -20.03
CA ALA A 172 4.14 -19.60 -20.27
C ALA A 172 4.17 -20.79 -21.25
N PHE A 173 3.20 -21.70 -21.14
CA PHE A 173 3.00 -22.83 -22.05
C PHE A 173 2.69 -22.36 -23.49
N SER A 174 1.84 -21.33 -23.65
CA SER A 174 1.53 -20.73 -24.96
C SER A 174 2.74 -20.08 -25.64
N GLN A 175 3.76 -19.70 -24.87
CA GLN A 175 5.04 -19.16 -25.36
C GLN A 175 6.11 -20.26 -25.56
N GLY A 176 5.75 -21.53 -25.36
CA GLY A 176 6.67 -22.67 -25.57
C GLY A 176 7.79 -22.78 -24.53
N LEU A 177 7.64 -22.17 -23.35
CA LEU A 177 8.67 -22.21 -22.29
C LEU A 177 8.70 -23.58 -21.60
N THR A 178 9.89 -24.19 -21.47
CA THR A 178 10.07 -25.39 -20.64
C THR A 178 9.86 -25.07 -19.16
N LEU A 179 8.93 -25.77 -18.50
CA LEU A 179 8.52 -25.48 -17.13
C LEU A 179 9.20 -26.42 -16.13
N VAL A 180 9.91 -25.84 -15.16
CA VAL A 180 10.54 -26.55 -14.04
C VAL A 180 9.69 -26.35 -12.78
N PRO A 181 8.98 -27.38 -12.28
CA PRO A 181 8.14 -27.24 -11.09
C PRO A 181 8.97 -27.08 -9.80
N ILE A 182 8.57 -26.14 -8.94
CA ILE A 182 9.21 -25.88 -7.64
C ILE A 182 8.12 -25.69 -6.57
N VAL A 183 8.23 -26.46 -5.48
CA VAL A 183 7.36 -26.36 -4.31
C VAL A 183 8.13 -25.68 -3.18
N ASN A 184 7.67 -24.50 -2.76
CA ASN A 184 8.34 -23.59 -1.83
C ASN A 184 7.70 -23.60 -0.43
N LYS A 185 8.39 -23.00 0.54
CA LYS A 185 7.97 -22.81 1.93
C LYS A 185 7.76 -24.10 2.73
N ILE A 186 8.53 -25.16 2.43
CA ILE A 186 8.50 -26.41 3.21
C ILE A 186 8.97 -26.23 4.68
N ASP A 187 9.45 -25.04 5.07
CA ASP A 187 9.75 -24.66 6.45
C ASP A 187 8.50 -24.30 7.29
N LEU A 188 7.32 -24.17 6.67
CA LEU A 188 6.09 -23.86 7.40
C LEU A 188 5.47 -25.10 8.04
N PRO A 189 5.00 -25.04 9.30
CA PRO A 189 4.31 -26.16 9.97
C PRO A 189 2.89 -26.44 9.40
N SER A 190 2.52 -25.74 8.33
CA SER A 190 1.29 -25.92 7.55
C SER A 190 1.59 -26.25 6.08
N ALA A 191 2.83 -26.58 5.74
CA ALA A 191 3.21 -27.06 4.41
C ALA A 191 2.71 -28.50 4.20
N ASP A 192 2.16 -28.75 3.02
CA ASP A 192 1.69 -30.06 2.55
C ASP A 192 2.31 -30.34 1.16
N PRO A 193 3.62 -30.69 1.10
CA PRO A 193 4.28 -30.96 -0.18
C PRO A 193 3.64 -32.09 -1.00
N PRO A 194 3.17 -33.23 -0.42
CA PRO A 194 2.47 -34.26 -1.18
C PRO A 194 1.25 -33.73 -1.94
N ARG A 195 0.38 -32.96 -1.28
CA ARG A 195 -0.79 -32.37 -1.96
C ARG A 195 -0.41 -31.34 -3.01
N ALA A 196 0.67 -30.57 -2.78
CA ALA A 196 1.16 -29.63 -3.79
C ALA A 196 1.72 -30.34 -5.04
N LEU A 197 2.36 -31.51 -4.88
CA LEU A 197 2.82 -32.35 -5.98
C LEU A 197 1.66 -33.02 -6.73
N GLU A 198 0.69 -33.59 -6.02
CA GLU A 198 -0.54 -34.16 -6.60
C GLU A 198 -1.32 -33.10 -7.42
N GLN A 199 -1.37 -31.87 -6.94
CA GLN A 199 -1.97 -30.75 -7.67
C GLN A 199 -1.15 -30.32 -8.90
N LEU A 200 0.18 -30.35 -8.86
CA LEU A 200 1.02 -30.09 -10.03
C LEU A 200 0.82 -31.15 -11.13
N GLU A 201 0.71 -32.42 -10.75
CA GLU A 201 0.46 -33.52 -11.69
C GLU A 201 -0.96 -33.44 -12.28
N SER A 202 -1.99 -33.32 -11.43
CA SER A 202 -3.40 -33.31 -11.86
C SER A 202 -3.87 -32.01 -12.54
N THR A 203 -3.20 -30.88 -12.32
CA THR A 203 -3.56 -29.59 -12.95
C THR A 203 -2.76 -29.30 -14.22
N PHE A 204 -1.51 -29.77 -14.29
CA PHE A 204 -0.54 -29.33 -15.30
C PHE A 204 0.19 -30.48 -16.02
N GLU A 205 -0.12 -31.74 -15.71
CA GLU A 205 0.55 -32.94 -16.23
C GLU A 205 2.07 -32.97 -15.94
N LEU A 206 2.53 -32.18 -14.95
CA LEU A 206 3.92 -32.08 -14.56
C LEU A 206 4.29 -33.18 -13.55
N LYS A 207 5.09 -34.16 -13.99
CA LYS A 207 5.56 -35.28 -13.18
C LYS A 207 6.16 -34.83 -11.83
N PRO A 208 5.69 -35.36 -10.67
CA PRO A 208 6.22 -35.02 -9.36
C PRO A 208 7.74 -35.21 -9.21
N GLU A 209 8.31 -36.22 -9.87
CA GLU A 209 9.75 -36.53 -9.90
C GLU A 209 10.63 -35.34 -10.35
N ASN A 210 10.09 -34.52 -11.27
CA ASN A 210 10.81 -33.36 -11.79
C ASN A 210 10.82 -32.17 -10.83
N ALA A 211 9.95 -32.14 -9.82
CA ALA A 211 9.84 -31.01 -8.90
C ALA A 211 11.06 -30.84 -7.97
N VAL A 212 11.27 -29.63 -7.46
CA VAL A 212 12.22 -29.36 -6.36
C VAL A 212 11.43 -28.91 -5.13
N LEU A 213 11.67 -29.55 -3.98
CA LEU A 213 11.07 -29.17 -2.70
C LEU A 213 12.03 -28.25 -1.94
N ILE A 214 11.69 -26.97 -1.75
CA ILE A 214 12.59 -25.95 -1.20
C ILE A 214 11.96 -25.11 -0.07
N SER A 215 12.82 -24.39 0.65
CA SER A 215 12.44 -23.13 1.30
C SER A 215 13.40 -22.02 0.91
N ALA A 216 12.94 -21.10 0.05
CA ALA A 216 13.68 -19.87 -0.27
C ALA A 216 13.96 -19.02 0.97
N LYS A 217 13.11 -19.10 2.01
CA LYS A 217 13.26 -18.36 3.25
C LYS A 217 14.46 -18.87 4.08
N THR A 218 14.63 -20.18 4.24
CA THR A 218 15.76 -20.75 5.01
C THR A 218 17.00 -21.03 4.15
N GLY A 219 16.84 -21.18 2.84
CA GLY A 219 17.88 -21.65 1.92
C GLY A 219 17.84 -23.16 1.66
N LEU A 220 16.96 -23.91 2.34
CA LEU A 220 16.87 -25.37 2.23
C LEU A 220 16.58 -25.81 0.78
N ASN A 221 17.43 -26.70 0.27
CA ASN A 221 17.39 -27.32 -1.06
C ASN A 221 17.41 -26.37 -2.28
N VAL A 222 17.64 -25.06 -2.08
CA VAL A 222 17.67 -24.09 -3.19
C VAL A 222 18.84 -24.37 -4.16
N GLU A 223 19.90 -25.01 -3.66
CA GLU A 223 21.08 -25.43 -4.44
C GLU A 223 20.75 -26.45 -5.55
N GLU A 224 19.65 -27.22 -5.42
CA GLU A 224 19.21 -28.21 -6.42
C GLU A 224 18.60 -27.58 -7.69
N ILE A 225 18.19 -26.30 -7.62
CA ILE A 225 17.49 -25.62 -8.71
C ILE A 225 18.41 -25.33 -9.89
N LEU A 226 19.62 -24.82 -9.64
CA LEU A 226 20.55 -24.42 -10.70
C LEU A 226 21.01 -25.60 -11.58
N PRO A 227 21.30 -26.80 -11.02
CA PRO A 227 21.43 -28.04 -11.79
C PRO A 227 20.21 -28.36 -12.66
N LYS A 228 18.98 -28.40 -12.11
CA LYS A 228 17.77 -28.70 -12.90
C LYS A 228 17.50 -27.65 -13.99
N VAL A 229 17.80 -26.37 -13.75
CA VAL A 229 17.76 -25.31 -14.77
C VAL A 229 18.70 -25.60 -15.93
N ILE A 230 19.93 -26.02 -15.66
CA ILE A 230 20.92 -26.32 -16.70
C ILE A 230 20.53 -27.58 -17.50
N GLU A 231 19.99 -28.59 -16.83
CA GLU A 231 19.66 -29.88 -17.44
C GLU A 231 18.29 -29.91 -18.13
N GLN A 232 17.29 -29.11 -17.71
CA GLN A 232 15.94 -29.11 -18.28
C GLN A 232 15.65 -27.95 -19.24
N ILE A 233 16.15 -26.73 -18.97
CA ILE A 233 15.84 -25.56 -19.82
C ILE A 233 16.75 -25.58 -21.05
N PRO A 234 16.24 -25.36 -22.28
CA PRO A 234 17.04 -25.37 -23.49
C PRO A 234 18.02 -24.19 -23.55
N ALA A 235 19.13 -24.38 -24.28
CA ALA A 235 20.01 -23.29 -24.68
C ALA A 235 19.28 -22.36 -25.69
N PRO A 236 19.57 -21.04 -25.68
CA PRO A 236 18.97 -20.12 -26.64
C PRO A 236 19.46 -20.39 -28.07
N VAL A 237 18.53 -20.61 -28.99
CA VAL A 237 18.83 -20.81 -30.42
C VAL A 237 19.15 -19.46 -31.07
N GLY A 238 20.28 -19.39 -31.76
CA GLY A 238 20.77 -18.19 -32.42
C GLY A 238 22.11 -18.41 -33.12
N ASP A 239 22.49 -17.51 -34.03
CA ASP A 239 23.82 -17.52 -34.66
C ASP A 239 24.43 -16.11 -34.62
N HIS A 240 25.67 -16.01 -34.12
CA HIS A 240 26.37 -14.74 -33.98
C HIS A 240 27.01 -14.22 -35.29
N LEU A 241 26.98 -14.98 -36.38
CA LEU A 241 27.46 -14.57 -37.72
C LEU A 241 26.37 -13.96 -38.60
N LYS A 242 25.09 -14.20 -38.28
CA LYS A 242 23.95 -13.62 -38.99
C LYS A 242 23.83 -12.10 -38.77
N PRO A 243 23.07 -11.38 -39.62
CA PRO A 243 22.71 -9.99 -39.36
C PRO A 243 22.03 -9.85 -37.99
N LEU A 244 22.29 -8.72 -37.31
CA LEU A 244 21.76 -8.45 -35.98
C LEU A 244 20.23 -8.55 -35.97
N ARG A 245 19.68 -9.40 -35.10
CA ARG A 245 18.25 -9.46 -34.80
C ARG A 245 18.07 -9.37 -33.28
N LEU A 246 17.80 -8.15 -32.84
CA LEU A 246 17.64 -7.77 -31.44
C LEU A 246 16.16 -7.45 -31.16
N LEU A 247 15.63 -7.95 -30.06
CA LEU A 247 14.27 -7.67 -29.58
C LEU A 247 14.32 -6.72 -28.39
N LEU A 248 13.48 -5.67 -28.40
CA LEU A 248 13.30 -4.77 -27.27
C LEU A 248 12.30 -5.38 -26.26
N VAL A 249 12.79 -5.77 -25.08
CA VAL A 249 12.04 -6.48 -24.03
C VAL A 249 11.38 -5.51 -23.04
N ASP A 250 12.11 -4.47 -22.63
CA ASP A 250 11.60 -3.39 -21.76
C ASP A 250 12.50 -2.12 -21.85
N SER A 251 12.16 -1.05 -21.12
CA SER A 251 12.97 0.16 -21.02
C SER A 251 12.80 0.88 -19.68
N TRP A 252 13.78 1.66 -19.28
CA TRP A 252 13.63 2.72 -18.27
C TRP A 252 14.30 4.01 -18.74
N TYR A 253 14.02 5.11 -18.04
CA TYR A 253 14.64 6.41 -18.30
C TYR A 253 15.67 6.73 -17.22
N ASP A 254 16.89 7.04 -17.63
CA ASP A 254 17.93 7.60 -16.78
C ASP A 254 18.22 9.06 -17.15
N ASN A 255 18.52 9.88 -16.14
CA ASN A 255 18.69 11.32 -16.30
C ASN A 255 19.97 11.72 -17.07
N TYR A 256 20.94 10.82 -17.23
CA TYR A 256 22.23 11.09 -17.89
C TYR A 256 22.39 10.30 -19.20
N LYS A 257 21.96 9.04 -19.23
CA LYS A 257 22.00 8.13 -20.40
C LYS A 257 20.78 8.28 -21.31
N GLY A 258 19.67 8.86 -20.82
CA GLY A 258 18.39 8.92 -21.51
C GLY A 258 17.63 7.59 -21.41
N VAL A 259 16.90 7.22 -22.47
CA VAL A 259 16.19 5.92 -22.49
C VAL A 259 17.20 4.77 -22.58
N ILE A 260 17.21 3.91 -21.57
CA ILE A 260 17.96 2.65 -21.53
C ILE A 260 17.01 1.52 -21.93
N LEU A 261 17.49 0.63 -22.81
CA LEU A 261 16.72 -0.44 -23.42
C LEU A 261 17.20 -1.80 -22.89
N LEU A 262 16.28 -2.60 -22.34
CA LEU A 262 16.52 -4.01 -22.03
C LEU A 262 16.27 -4.85 -23.29
N VAL A 263 17.26 -5.62 -23.71
CA VAL A 263 17.26 -6.27 -25.02
C VAL A 263 17.65 -7.75 -24.94
N ARG A 264 17.01 -8.57 -25.77
CA ARG A 264 17.44 -9.95 -26.07
C ARG A 264 18.00 -9.99 -27.48
N ILE A 265 19.19 -10.55 -27.65
CA ILE A 265 19.76 -10.80 -28.98
C ILE A 265 19.45 -12.23 -29.37
N PHE A 266 18.79 -12.42 -30.51
CA PHE A 266 18.56 -13.74 -31.07
C PHE A 266 19.64 -14.09 -32.09
N ASP A 267 19.99 -13.17 -32.98
CA ASP A 267 21.02 -13.38 -34.00
C ASP A 267 21.99 -12.20 -34.07
N GLY A 268 23.24 -12.47 -34.48
CA GLY A 268 24.32 -11.50 -34.64
C GLY A 268 25.07 -11.12 -33.35
N THR A 269 25.76 -9.97 -33.41
CA THR A 269 26.43 -9.31 -32.27
C THR A 269 26.26 -7.79 -32.38
N ILE A 270 26.28 -7.09 -31.24
CA ILE A 270 26.19 -5.63 -31.16
C ILE A 270 27.28 -5.07 -30.24
N LYS A 271 27.86 -3.93 -30.60
CA LYS A 271 28.98 -3.24 -29.94
C LYS A 271 28.72 -1.75 -29.80
N SER A 272 29.43 -1.11 -28.86
CA SER A 272 29.56 0.34 -28.82
C SER A 272 30.12 0.86 -30.15
N GLY A 273 29.46 1.86 -30.73
CA GLY A 273 29.76 2.43 -32.05
C GLY A 273 28.93 1.88 -33.22
N ASP A 274 28.19 0.79 -33.05
CA ASP A 274 27.39 0.22 -34.15
C ASP A 274 26.20 1.12 -34.53
N HIS A 275 25.84 1.12 -35.82
CA HIS A 275 24.66 1.81 -36.33
C HIS A 275 23.49 0.83 -36.46
N VAL A 276 22.39 1.10 -35.74
CA VAL A 276 21.18 0.28 -35.73
C VAL A 276 19.94 1.05 -36.20
N VAL A 277 18.93 0.32 -36.68
CA VAL A 277 17.64 0.84 -37.12
C VAL A 277 16.50 0.07 -36.47
N SER A 278 15.46 0.80 -36.06
CA SER A 278 14.19 0.30 -35.53
C SER A 278 13.24 -0.08 -36.67
N PHE A 279 12.63 -1.27 -36.63
CA PHE A 279 11.61 -1.67 -37.60
C PHE A 279 10.28 -0.92 -37.39
N ALA A 280 9.86 -0.69 -36.14
CA ALA A 280 8.57 -0.09 -35.80
C ALA A 280 8.53 1.46 -35.86
N THR A 281 9.66 2.11 -36.13
CA THR A 281 9.76 3.58 -36.32
C THR A 281 10.59 4.00 -37.54
N GLY A 282 11.46 3.14 -38.08
CA GLY A 282 12.43 3.50 -39.13
C GLY A 282 13.58 4.40 -38.68
N LEU A 283 13.63 4.78 -37.39
CA LEU A 283 14.65 5.67 -36.85
C LEU A 283 15.99 4.95 -36.69
N LYS A 284 17.08 5.70 -36.95
CA LYS A 284 18.46 5.20 -36.95
C LYS A 284 19.22 5.78 -35.76
N TYR A 285 19.91 4.92 -35.02
CA TYR A 285 20.62 5.24 -33.78
C TYR A 285 22.06 4.75 -33.82
N ILE A 286 22.90 5.32 -32.95
CA ILE A 286 24.29 4.91 -32.74
C ILE A 286 24.38 4.32 -31.33
N VAL A 287 24.87 3.09 -31.21
CA VAL A 287 25.03 2.41 -29.92
C VAL A 287 26.11 3.11 -29.10
N GLY A 288 25.73 3.68 -27.95
CA GLY A 288 26.67 4.33 -27.03
C GLY A 288 27.42 3.31 -26.19
N GLU A 289 26.68 2.46 -25.50
CA GLU A 289 27.20 1.40 -24.62
C GLU A 289 26.31 0.16 -24.71
N VAL A 290 26.90 -1.00 -24.44
CA VAL A 290 26.21 -2.28 -24.26
C VAL A 290 26.70 -2.91 -22.96
N GLY A 291 25.85 -3.69 -22.28
CA GLY A 291 26.24 -4.34 -21.04
C GLY A 291 25.21 -5.35 -20.54
N ILE A 292 25.49 -5.97 -19.40
CA ILE A 292 24.58 -6.90 -18.72
C ILE A 292 24.19 -6.36 -17.34
N MET A 293 23.06 -6.84 -16.82
CA MET A 293 22.66 -6.60 -15.43
C MET A 293 23.27 -7.72 -14.58
N HIS A 294 24.19 -7.44 -13.65
CA HIS A 294 24.84 -8.49 -12.84
C HIS A 294 25.48 -7.95 -11.53
N PRO A 295 24.71 -7.70 -10.45
CA PRO A 295 23.25 -7.50 -10.43
C PRO A 295 22.85 -6.10 -10.94
N LEU A 296 23.77 -5.15 -10.94
CA LEU A 296 23.61 -3.79 -11.48
C LEU A 296 24.18 -3.68 -12.91
N GLU A 297 24.00 -2.54 -13.55
CA GLU A 297 24.52 -2.24 -14.89
C GLU A 297 26.04 -2.42 -14.97
N THR A 298 26.47 -3.48 -15.65
CA THR A 298 27.88 -3.85 -15.87
C THR A 298 28.20 -3.74 -17.36
N PRO A 299 28.97 -2.73 -17.79
CA PRO A 299 29.32 -2.53 -19.20
C PRO A 299 30.13 -3.72 -19.77
N GLN A 300 29.93 -4.02 -21.05
CA GLN A 300 30.64 -5.06 -21.80
C GLN A 300 31.10 -4.52 -23.17
N LYS A 301 32.13 -5.12 -23.78
CA LYS A 301 32.60 -4.74 -25.12
C LYS A 301 31.62 -5.09 -26.23
N SER A 302 30.86 -6.16 -26.08
CA SER A 302 29.87 -6.64 -27.04
C SER A 302 28.81 -7.51 -26.36
N LEU A 303 27.59 -7.47 -26.88
CA LEU A 303 26.58 -8.50 -26.61
C LEU A 303 26.44 -9.40 -27.84
N ARG A 304 26.19 -10.70 -27.62
CA ARG A 304 26.12 -11.77 -28.62
C ARG A 304 24.74 -12.43 -28.63
N ALA A 305 24.42 -13.14 -29.71
CA ALA A 305 23.27 -14.05 -29.79
C ALA A 305 23.07 -14.87 -28.49
N GLY A 306 21.82 -15.02 -28.08
CA GLY A 306 21.38 -15.67 -26.84
C GLY A 306 21.36 -14.77 -25.60
N GLN A 307 22.20 -13.73 -25.53
CA GLN A 307 22.33 -12.92 -24.32
C GLN A 307 21.14 -11.96 -24.10
N VAL A 308 20.85 -11.68 -22.82
CA VAL A 308 19.97 -10.59 -22.38
C VAL A 308 20.81 -9.52 -21.69
N GLY A 309 20.64 -8.26 -22.08
CA GLY A 309 21.47 -7.15 -21.60
C GLY A 309 20.78 -5.80 -21.75
N TYR A 310 21.51 -4.73 -21.43
CA TYR A 310 21.06 -3.35 -21.66
C TYR A 310 21.87 -2.68 -22.78
N ILE A 311 21.24 -1.75 -23.49
CA ILE A 311 21.90 -0.80 -24.40
C ILE A 311 21.37 0.62 -24.17
N TYR A 312 22.20 1.62 -24.44
CA TYR A 312 21.74 2.99 -24.63
C TYR A 312 22.45 3.64 -25.82
N PHE A 313 21.81 4.64 -26.43
CA PHE A 313 22.31 5.29 -27.64
C PHE A 313 23.11 6.57 -27.33
N ASN A 314 24.02 6.96 -28.23
CA ASN A 314 24.77 8.20 -28.13
C ASN A 314 24.80 8.94 -29.49
N PRO A 315 24.03 10.03 -29.69
CA PRO A 315 23.19 10.70 -28.70
C PRO A 315 22.01 9.85 -28.21
N GLY A 316 21.59 10.07 -26.97
CA GLY A 316 20.48 9.36 -26.33
C GLY A 316 19.15 9.56 -27.06
N MET A 317 18.27 8.56 -26.98
CA MET A 317 16.92 8.62 -27.54
C MET A 317 16.11 9.71 -26.83
N LYS A 318 15.58 10.66 -27.62
CA LYS A 318 14.96 11.89 -27.09
C LYS A 318 13.54 11.70 -26.56
N GLN A 319 12.80 10.69 -27.04
CA GLN A 319 11.44 10.42 -26.60
C GLN A 319 11.32 8.96 -26.14
N SER A 320 10.86 8.73 -24.91
CA SER A 320 10.55 7.38 -24.40
C SER A 320 9.43 6.67 -25.23
N LYS A 321 8.71 7.43 -26.07
CA LYS A 321 7.73 6.90 -27.04
C LYS A 321 8.35 6.23 -28.26
N ASP A 322 9.60 6.55 -28.62
CA ASP A 322 10.27 5.94 -29.78
C ASP A 322 10.67 4.47 -29.50
N ALA A 323 10.93 4.13 -28.23
CA ALA A 323 11.34 2.81 -27.75
C ALA A 323 10.21 1.77 -27.72
N LYS A 324 9.42 1.60 -28.79
CA LYS A 324 8.26 0.68 -28.80
C LYS A 324 8.63 -0.73 -28.33
N VAL A 325 8.02 -1.24 -27.27
CA VAL A 325 8.40 -2.55 -26.72
C VAL A 325 7.90 -3.67 -27.63
N GLY A 326 8.74 -4.67 -27.90
CA GLY A 326 8.51 -5.65 -28.96
C GLY A 326 9.03 -5.24 -30.34
N ASP A 327 9.56 -4.02 -30.48
CA ASP A 327 10.26 -3.62 -31.70
C ASP A 327 11.54 -4.45 -31.91
N THR A 328 11.86 -4.69 -33.17
CA THR A 328 13.08 -5.36 -33.61
C THR A 328 14.09 -4.31 -34.07
N PHE A 329 15.35 -4.46 -33.65
CA PHE A 329 16.46 -3.65 -34.11
C PHE A 329 17.43 -4.51 -34.94
N THR A 330 17.92 -3.94 -36.04
CA THR A 330 18.96 -4.55 -36.88
C THR A 330 20.04 -3.55 -37.26
N THR A 331 21.16 -4.03 -37.80
CA THR A 331 22.25 -3.20 -38.33
C THR A 331 21.77 -2.44 -39.58
N VAL A 332 22.10 -1.15 -39.68
CA VAL A 332 21.73 -0.33 -40.84
C VAL A 332 22.25 -0.96 -42.14
N GLY A 333 21.33 -1.18 -43.09
CA GLY A 333 21.62 -1.87 -44.37
C GLY A 333 21.25 -3.36 -44.40
N SER A 334 21.10 -4.03 -43.23
CA SER A 334 20.61 -5.42 -43.14
C SER A 334 19.08 -5.54 -43.15
N GLU A 335 18.38 -4.41 -43.27
CA GLU A 335 16.91 -4.24 -43.22
C GLU A 335 16.12 -5.23 -44.11
N ARG A 336 16.69 -5.70 -45.22
CA ARG A 336 16.05 -6.66 -46.15
C ARG A 336 16.37 -8.14 -45.88
N LEU A 337 17.23 -8.43 -44.91
CA LEU A 337 17.73 -9.77 -44.58
C LEU A 337 17.18 -10.30 -43.24
N VAL A 338 16.35 -9.50 -42.57
CA VAL A 338 15.88 -9.76 -41.20
C VAL A 338 14.36 -9.60 -41.17
N GLU A 339 13.67 -10.68 -40.83
CA GLU A 339 12.24 -10.62 -40.51
C GLU A 339 12.06 -10.10 -39.07
N PRO A 340 11.23 -9.07 -38.84
CA PRO A 340 10.94 -8.57 -37.50
C PRO A 340 10.11 -9.59 -36.71
N TYR A 341 10.27 -9.58 -35.39
CA TYR A 341 9.39 -10.35 -34.50
C TYR A 341 7.95 -9.81 -34.54
N PRO A 342 6.92 -10.65 -34.27
CA PRO A 342 5.58 -10.16 -33.98
C PRO A 342 5.64 -9.25 -32.75
N GLY A 343 5.40 -7.95 -32.97
CA GLY A 343 5.39 -6.95 -31.91
C GLY A 343 4.24 -7.14 -30.93
N PHE A 344 4.39 -6.66 -29.71
CA PHE A 344 3.33 -6.70 -28.71
C PHE A 344 2.26 -5.64 -28.99
N GLU A 345 1.00 -5.94 -28.69
CA GLU A 345 -0.05 -4.91 -28.65
C GLU A 345 0.21 -3.92 -27.50
N GLU A 346 0.01 -2.62 -27.75
CA GLU A 346 0.08 -1.62 -26.69
C GLU A 346 -1.10 -1.79 -25.71
N PRO A 347 -0.85 -1.96 -24.40
CA PRO A 347 -1.90 -2.30 -23.44
C PRO A 347 -2.82 -1.09 -23.19
N LYS A 348 -4.12 -1.28 -23.42
CA LYS A 348 -5.14 -0.22 -23.34
C LYS A 348 -5.46 0.11 -21.89
N SER A 349 -5.40 1.40 -21.52
CA SER A 349 -5.86 1.87 -20.20
C SER A 349 -7.37 1.66 -20.05
N MET A 350 -7.79 0.84 -19.08
CA MET A 350 -9.20 0.52 -18.78
C MET A 350 -9.79 1.39 -17.66
N VAL A 351 -8.96 1.82 -16.72
CA VAL A 351 -9.38 2.52 -15.49
C VAL A 351 -8.88 3.96 -15.52
N PHE A 352 -9.76 4.96 -15.40
CA PHE A 352 -9.40 6.37 -15.43
C PHE A 352 -9.70 7.09 -14.10
N VAL A 353 -8.78 7.95 -13.71
CA VAL A 353 -8.77 8.68 -12.43
C VAL A 353 -8.33 10.11 -12.71
N ALA A 354 -9.01 11.10 -12.13
CA ALA A 354 -8.55 12.49 -12.10
C ALA A 354 -7.77 12.76 -10.81
N ALA A 355 -6.58 13.36 -10.95
CA ALA A 355 -5.65 13.68 -9.88
C ALA A 355 -5.40 15.20 -9.84
N PHE A 356 -5.65 15.83 -8.69
CA PHE A 356 -5.52 17.28 -8.48
C PHE A 356 -4.62 17.56 -7.27
N PRO A 357 -3.73 18.55 -7.31
CA PRO A 357 -2.91 18.90 -6.14
C PRO A 357 -3.80 19.59 -5.09
N VAL A 358 -3.48 19.41 -3.80
CA VAL A 358 -4.21 20.04 -2.69
C VAL A 358 -4.03 21.56 -2.71
N ASP A 359 -2.83 22.05 -2.98
CA ASP A 359 -2.58 23.45 -3.34
C ASP A 359 -2.33 23.58 -4.84
N GLN A 360 -3.00 24.54 -5.48
CA GLN A 360 -2.82 24.85 -6.89
C GLN A 360 -1.44 25.46 -7.20
N SER A 361 -0.72 25.98 -6.19
CA SER A 361 0.68 26.40 -6.35
C SER A 361 1.60 25.22 -6.73
N GLU A 362 1.29 24.00 -6.27
CA GLU A 362 2.05 22.78 -6.55
C GLU A 362 1.73 22.16 -7.93
N HIS A 363 0.83 22.73 -8.74
CA HIS A 363 0.41 22.11 -10.02
C HIS A 363 1.56 21.85 -10.99
N GLY A 364 2.55 22.76 -11.07
CA GLY A 364 3.75 22.55 -11.90
C GLY A 364 4.62 21.40 -11.39
N HIS A 365 4.86 21.34 -10.08
CA HIS A 365 5.60 20.24 -9.45
C HIS A 365 4.88 18.90 -9.64
N LEU A 366 3.55 18.88 -9.61
CA LEU A 366 2.75 17.69 -9.91
C LEU A 366 2.85 17.28 -11.39
N GLU A 367 2.82 18.22 -12.34
CA GLU A 367 3.07 17.94 -13.76
C GLU A 367 4.45 17.31 -13.98
N ASP A 368 5.51 17.89 -13.40
CA ASP A 368 6.87 17.35 -13.49
C ASP A 368 6.99 15.95 -12.85
N SER A 369 6.40 15.77 -11.66
CA SER A 369 6.41 14.48 -10.93
C SER A 369 5.69 13.38 -11.71
N ILE A 370 4.49 13.66 -12.23
CA ILE A 370 3.72 12.70 -13.04
C ILE A 370 4.49 12.34 -14.31
N ASN A 371 5.08 13.33 -15.01
CA ASN A 371 5.88 13.07 -16.20
C ASN A 371 7.11 12.20 -15.89
N GLN A 372 7.81 12.41 -14.77
CA GLN A 372 8.98 11.61 -14.38
C GLN A 372 8.64 10.14 -14.09
N ILE A 373 7.51 9.84 -13.43
CA ILE A 373 7.07 8.45 -13.24
C ILE A 373 6.66 7.82 -14.58
N VAL A 374 5.92 8.56 -15.44
CA VAL A 374 5.42 8.05 -16.74
C VAL A 374 6.51 7.85 -17.80
N LEU A 375 7.69 8.46 -17.65
CA LEU A 375 8.87 8.09 -18.44
C LEU A 375 9.31 6.63 -18.20
N ASN A 376 9.01 6.08 -17.02
CA ASN A 376 9.37 4.72 -16.58
C ASN A 376 8.20 3.72 -16.66
N ASP A 377 6.96 4.19 -16.52
CA ASP A 377 5.73 3.43 -16.76
C ASP A 377 4.94 4.00 -17.94
N ARG A 378 5.11 3.35 -19.10
CA ARG A 378 4.49 3.75 -20.37
C ARG A 378 3.07 3.24 -20.55
N SER A 379 2.52 2.48 -19.59
CA SER A 379 1.14 1.99 -19.63
C SER A 379 0.12 3.00 -19.06
N VAL A 380 0.63 4.07 -18.44
CA VAL A 380 -0.16 5.19 -17.94
C VAL A 380 -0.44 6.21 -19.05
N THR A 381 -1.71 6.50 -19.33
CA THR A 381 -2.09 7.57 -20.26
C THR A 381 -2.36 8.88 -19.52
N LEU A 382 -1.81 9.99 -20.04
CA LEU A 382 -1.92 11.35 -19.48
C LEU A 382 -2.78 12.25 -20.36
N GLN A 383 -3.72 12.98 -19.75
CA GLN A 383 -4.45 14.09 -20.37
C GLN A 383 -4.62 15.22 -19.33
N LYS A 384 -4.47 16.50 -19.70
CA LYS A 384 -4.74 17.62 -18.78
C LYS A 384 -6.24 17.75 -18.53
N GLU A 385 -6.62 18.10 -17.30
CA GLU A 385 -8.01 18.25 -16.86
C GLU A 385 -8.17 19.50 -15.97
N SER A 386 -9.37 20.06 -15.94
CA SER A 386 -9.71 21.21 -15.10
C SER A 386 -11.11 21.00 -14.51
N SER A 387 -11.26 21.16 -13.20
CA SER A 387 -12.55 21.11 -12.52
C SER A 387 -12.81 22.41 -11.76
N GLU A 388 -14.06 22.91 -11.81
CA GLU A 388 -14.46 24.14 -11.13
C GLU A 388 -14.21 24.11 -9.61
N ALA A 389 -14.31 22.93 -8.99
CA ALA A 389 -14.15 22.74 -7.54
C ALA A 389 -12.70 22.42 -7.09
N LEU A 390 -11.87 21.86 -7.96
CA LEU A 390 -10.51 21.37 -7.63
C LEU A 390 -9.40 22.03 -8.46
N GLY A 391 -9.72 22.95 -9.36
CA GLY A 391 -8.75 23.65 -10.21
C GLY A 391 -8.16 22.77 -11.31
N ALA A 392 -6.90 23.03 -11.66
CA ALA A 392 -6.18 22.30 -12.70
C ALA A 392 -5.59 20.98 -12.16
N GLY A 393 -5.67 19.92 -12.96
CA GLY A 393 -5.19 18.59 -12.63
C GLY A 393 -4.98 17.71 -13.86
N TRP A 394 -4.96 16.40 -13.62
CA TRP A 394 -4.54 15.40 -14.60
C TRP A 394 -5.47 14.20 -14.63
N ARG A 395 -5.97 13.86 -15.82
CA ARG A 395 -6.64 12.61 -16.09
C ARG A 395 -5.61 11.53 -16.39
N LEU A 396 -5.44 10.63 -15.43
CA LEU A 396 -4.58 9.45 -15.51
C LEU A 396 -5.42 8.26 -15.98
N GLY A 397 -4.86 7.43 -16.86
CA GLY A 397 -5.46 6.16 -17.29
C GLY A 397 -4.52 4.99 -17.02
N PHE A 398 -5.03 3.96 -16.35
CA PHE A 398 -4.29 2.80 -15.86
C PHE A 398 -4.84 1.49 -16.46
N LEU A 399 -4.03 0.44 -16.43
CA LEU A 399 -4.44 -0.90 -16.91
C LEU A 399 -5.51 -1.53 -16.01
N GLY A 400 -5.39 -1.35 -14.68
CA GLY A 400 -6.31 -1.89 -13.69
C GLY A 400 -6.24 -1.15 -12.35
N THR A 401 -7.02 -1.62 -11.37
CA THR A 401 -7.13 -0.98 -10.05
C THR A 401 -5.89 -1.18 -9.17
N LEU A 402 -5.16 -2.28 -9.30
CA LEU A 402 -3.92 -2.46 -8.54
C LEU A 402 -2.86 -1.50 -9.08
N HIS A 403 -2.66 -1.45 -10.40
CA HIS A 403 -1.74 -0.52 -11.05
C HIS A 403 -2.04 0.93 -10.62
N CYS A 404 -3.30 1.40 -10.73
CA CYS A 404 -3.71 2.72 -10.23
C CYS A 404 -3.28 2.97 -8.76
N SER A 405 -3.50 2.00 -7.87
CA SER A 405 -3.15 2.13 -6.45
C SER A 405 -1.64 2.09 -6.16
N VAL A 406 -0.85 1.46 -7.03
CA VAL A 406 0.62 1.44 -6.94
C VAL A 406 1.18 2.78 -7.38
N PHE A 407 0.66 3.34 -8.49
CA PHE A 407 1.04 4.67 -8.97
C PHE A 407 0.68 5.77 -7.96
N GLU A 408 -0.48 5.67 -7.30
CA GLU A 408 -0.91 6.56 -6.21
C GLU A 408 0.08 6.57 -5.02
N ASP A 409 0.47 5.40 -4.52
CA ASP A 409 1.44 5.31 -3.42
C ASP A 409 2.82 5.79 -3.86
N ARG A 410 3.26 5.42 -5.07
CA ARG A 410 4.55 5.81 -5.63
C ARG A 410 4.68 7.33 -5.76
N LEU A 411 3.66 8.00 -6.30
CA LEU A 411 3.63 9.47 -6.45
C LEU A 411 3.59 10.19 -5.09
N ARG A 412 3.02 9.57 -4.04
CA ARG A 412 3.11 10.09 -2.66
C ARG A 412 4.48 9.88 -2.02
N GLN A 413 5.14 8.74 -2.28
CA GLN A 413 6.42 8.40 -1.67
C GLN A 413 7.61 9.11 -2.33
N GLU A 414 7.72 9.04 -3.66
CA GLU A 414 8.86 9.59 -4.40
C GLU A 414 8.85 11.13 -4.46
N HIS A 415 7.67 11.75 -4.50
CA HIS A 415 7.52 13.20 -4.70
C HIS A 415 6.82 13.94 -3.55
N GLY A 416 6.40 13.25 -2.48
CA GLY A 416 5.76 13.85 -1.30
C GLY A 416 4.43 14.57 -1.55
N ALA A 417 3.87 14.48 -2.76
CA ALA A 417 2.83 15.37 -3.23
C ALA A 417 1.51 15.21 -2.47
N SER A 418 0.97 16.32 -1.96
CA SER A 418 -0.33 16.34 -1.30
C SER A 418 -1.44 16.27 -2.37
N LEU A 419 -1.91 15.05 -2.66
CA LEU A 419 -2.70 14.74 -3.85
C LEU A 419 -4.15 14.33 -3.55
N ILE A 420 -5.10 14.99 -4.21
CA ILE A 420 -6.51 14.64 -4.25
C ILE A 420 -6.75 13.69 -5.44
N ILE A 421 -7.06 12.44 -5.14
CA ILE A 421 -7.44 11.43 -6.14
C ILE A 421 -8.96 11.24 -6.11
N THR A 422 -9.57 11.32 -7.29
CA THR A 422 -10.99 11.02 -7.51
C THR A 422 -11.23 9.51 -7.66
N PRO A 423 -12.43 8.99 -7.32
CA PRO A 423 -12.76 7.58 -7.49
C PRO A 423 -12.54 7.09 -8.93
N PRO A 424 -12.06 5.85 -9.12
CA PRO A 424 -11.81 5.31 -10.45
C PRO A 424 -13.11 5.14 -11.25
N THR A 425 -13.00 5.43 -12.54
CA THR A 425 -14.12 5.54 -13.49
C THR A 425 -13.71 4.96 -14.84
N VAL A 426 -14.69 4.55 -15.64
CA VAL A 426 -14.47 3.87 -16.93
C VAL A 426 -14.88 4.77 -18.10
N PRO A 427 -14.37 4.56 -19.32
CA PRO A 427 -14.86 5.28 -20.49
C PRO A 427 -16.25 4.76 -20.88
N PHE A 428 -17.10 5.64 -21.40
CA PHE A 428 -18.44 5.28 -21.92
C PHE A 428 -18.55 5.68 -23.40
N LYS A 429 -19.21 4.86 -24.21
CA LYS A 429 -19.40 5.12 -25.63
C LYS A 429 -20.82 5.66 -25.87
N VAL A 430 -20.89 6.83 -26.50
CA VAL A 430 -22.13 7.50 -26.87
C VAL A 430 -22.28 7.45 -28.39
N ILE A 431 -23.42 6.96 -28.85
CA ILE A 431 -23.81 6.97 -30.26
C ILE A 431 -24.87 8.06 -30.42
N TRP A 432 -24.55 9.09 -31.21
CA TRP A 432 -25.44 10.23 -31.46
C TRP A 432 -26.48 9.88 -32.53
N ASN A 433 -27.61 10.58 -32.55
CA ASN A 433 -28.66 10.48 -33.57
C ASN A 433 -28.16 10.79 -35.00
N THR A 434 -26.96 11.36 -35.14
CA THR A 434 -26.25 11.58 -36.40
C THR A 434 -25.40 10.39 -36.87
N GLY A 435 -25.43 9.26 -36.16
CA GLY A 435 -24.57 8.09 -36.42
C GLY A 435 -23.11 8.25 -36.00
N LYS A 436 -22.72 9.43 -35.49
CA LYS A 436 -21.37 9.65 -34.93
C LYS A 436 -21.21 8.87 -33.63
N GLU A 437 -20.04 8.26 -33.45
CA GLU A 437 -19.64 7.66 -32.18
C GLU A 437 -18.64 8.56 -31.43
N THR A 438 -18.75 8.64 -30.10
CA THR A 438 -17.75 9.32 -29.25
C THR A 438 -17.53 8.57 -27.94
N ILE A 439 -16.26 8.29 -27.62
CA ILE A 439 -15.86 7.69 -26.33
C ILE A 439 -15.59 8.81 -25.33
N ILE A 440 -16.45 8.91 -24.32
CA ILE A 440 -16.38 9.91 -23.25
C ILE A 440 -15.60 9.33 -22.08
N LYS A 441 -14.39 9.86 -21.84
CA LYS A 441 -13.50 9.47 -20.72
C LYS A 441 -13.78 10.22 -19.42
N ASN A 442 -14.41 11.40 -19.48
CA ASN A 442 -14.66 12.26 -18.33
C ASN A 442 -16.17 12.35 -18.04
N PRO A 443 -16.64 11.98 -16.83
CA PRO A 443 -18.03 12.18 -16.41
C PRO A 443 -18.56 13.60 -16.59
N ALA A 444 -17.72 14.63 -16.45
CA ALA A 444 -18.10 16.03 -16.67
C ALA A 444 -18.72 16.25 -18.06
N LEU A 445 -18.09 15.68 -19.09
CA LEU A 445 -18.45 15.82 -20.51
C LEU A 445 -19.56 14.87 -20.96
N PHE A 446 -20.10 14.02 -20.08
CA PHE A 446 -21.18 13.10 -20.43
C PHE A 446 -22.51 13.86 -20.58
N PRO A 447 -23.32 13.60 -21.64
CA PRO A 447 -24.50 14.39 -21.96
C PRO A 447 -25.56 14.34 -20.85
N ASP A 448 -26.00 15.53 -20.42
CA ASP A 448 -27.03 15.76 -19.41
C ASP A 448 -28.35 16.27 -20.05
N GLY A 449 -29.46 16.09 -19.31
CA GLY A 449 -30.71 16.82 -19.55
C GLY A 449 -31.31 16.64 -20.95
N ASP A 450 -31.54 17.74 -21.65
CA ASP A 450 -32.16 17.75 -22.99
C ASP A 450 -31.27 17.10 -24.05
N GLU A 451 -29.94 17.17 -23.91
CA GLU A 451 -29.04 16.63 -24.92
C GLU A 451 -29.08 15.10 -24.95
N SER A 452 -29.20 14.45 -23.79
CA SER A 452 -29.33 12.99 -23.73
C SER A 452 -30.62 12.49 -24.39
N ASN A 453 -31.72 13.22 -24.26
CA ASN A 453 -33.02 12.79 -24.79
C ASN A 453 -33.26 13.21 -26.26
N SER A 454 -32.58 14.25 -26.75
CA SER A 454 -32.77 14.81 -28.10
C SER A 454 -31.67 14.44 -29.08
N LYS A 455 -30.43 14.21 -28.61
CA LYS A 455 -29.25 14.01 -29.48
C LYS A 455 -28.63 12.63 -29.42
N VAL A 456 -28.88 11.83 -28.38
CA VAL A 456 -28.28 10.49 -28.22
C VAL A 456 -29.24 9.40 -28.71
N ALA A 457 -28.73 8.49 -29.54
CA ALA A 457 -29.44 7.30 -30.00
C ALA A 457 -29.23 6.13 -29.02
N GLU A 458 -27.98 5.92 -28.60
CA GLU A 458 -27.61 4.82 -27.72
C GLU A 458 -26.45 5.17 -26.77
N LEU A 459 -26.52 4.63 -25.56
CA LEU A 459 -25.48 4.68 -24.54
C LEU A 459 -24.94 3.27 -24.32
N GLN A 460 -23.62 3.12 -24.41
CA GLN A 460 -22.93 1.85 -24.27
C GLN A 460 -21.87 1.93 -23.16
N GLU A 461 -21.79 0.89 -22.33
CA GLU A 461 -20.72 0.70 -21.34
C GLU A 461 -19.80 -0.46 -21.76
N PRO A 462 -18.52 -0.45 -21.33
CA PRO A 462 -17.60 -1.53 -21.64
C PRO A 462 -17.85 -2.72 -20.70
N TYR A 463 -17.91 -3.91 -21.28
CA TYR A 463 -17.99 -5.18 -20.58
C TYR A 463 -16.66 -5.93 -20.67
N VAL A 464 -16.38 -6.75 -19.68
CA VAL A 464 -15.25 -7.68 -19.67
C VAL A 464 -15.74 -9.10 -19.45
N GLU A 465 -15.07 -10.08 -20.06
CA GLU A 465 -15.22 -11.48 -19.65
C GLU A 465 -14.33 -11.73 -18.43
N ALA A 466 -14.94 -11.70 -17.26
CA ALA A 466 -14.32 -12.07 -16.00
C ALA A 466 -14.26 -13.60 -15.91
N THR A 467 -13.05 -14.16 -15.87
CA THR A 467 -12.80 -15.56 -15.53
C THR A 467 -12.45 -15.65 -14.05
N ILE A 468 -13.35 -16.23 -13.28
CA ILE A 468 -13.25 -16.33 -11.81
C ILE A 468 -13.04 -17.80 -11.44
N THR A 469 -11.92 -18.12 -10.81
CA THR A 469 -11.58 -19.50 -10.41
C THR A 469 -11.58 -19.61 -8.89
N MET A 470 -12.29 -20.60 -8.34
CA MET A 470 -12.52 -20.72 -6.90
C MET A 470 -12.79 -22.18 -6.46
N PRO A 471 -12.63 -22.50 -5.16
CA PRO A 471 -13.19 -23.72 -4.58
C PRO A 471 -14.72 -23.74 -4.63
N GLU A 472 -15.32 -24.91 -4.85
CA GLU A 472 -16.78 -25.08 -4.97
C GLU A 472 -17.55 -24.52 -3.75
N GLU A 473 -17.00 -24.61 -2.53
CA GLU A 473 -17.63 -24.11 -1.29
C GLU A 473 -17.96 -22.59 -1.29
N TYR A 474 -17.42 -21.82 -2.24
CA TYR A 474 -17.72 -20.40 -2.41
C TYR A 474 -18.64 -20.06 -3.59
N LEU A 475 -18.90 -21.03 -4.49
CA LEU A 475 -19.56 -20.82 -5.79
C LEU A 475 -20.85 -19.97 -5.69
N GLY A 476 -21.78 -20.37 -4.83
CA GLY A 476 -23.07 -19.66 -4.68
C GLY A 476 -22.93 -18.19 -4.24
N LYS A 477 -21.94 -17.87 -3.40
CA LYS A 477 -21.68 -16.48 -2.96
C LYS A 477 -21.06 -15.63 -4.07
N VAL A 478 -20.28 -16.25 -4.96
CA VAL A 478 -19.66 -15.57 -6.09
C VAL A 478 -20.69 -15.34 -7.20
N ILE A 479 -21.62 -16.28 -7.42
CA ILE A 479 -22.79 -16.08 -8.28
C ILE A 479 -23.64 -14.90 -7.77
N GLU A 480 -24.03 -14.90 -6.48
CA GLU A 480 -24.75 -13.77 -5.85
C GLU A 480 -24.00 -12.44 -6.04
N LEU A 481 -22.69 -12.42 -5.81
CA LEU A 481 -21.86 -11.23 -6.02
C LEU A 481 -21.83 -10.77 -7.48
N CYS A 482 -21.79 -11.69 -8.45
CA CYS A 482 -21.82 -11.35 -9.87
C CYS A 482 -23.18 -10.78 -10.29
N GLU A 483 -24.28 -11.41 -9.88
CA GLU A 483 -25.66 -10.95 -10.18
C GLU A 483 -25.94 -9.56 -9.61
N VAL A 484 -25.57 -9.30 -8.35
CA VAL A 484 -25.68 -7.98 -7.70
C VAL A 484 -24.91 -6.89 -8.45
N ASN A 485 -23.83 -7.26 -9.15
CA ASN A 485 -23.01 -6.36 -9.98
C ASN A 485 -23.39 -6.40 -11.48
N ARG A 486 -24.58 -6.94 -11.83
CA ARG A 486 -25.11 -7.04 -13.21
C ARG A 486 -24.27 -7.91 -14.16
N GLY A 487 -23.54 -8.88 -13.62
CA GLY A 487 -22.83 -9.89 -14.40
C GLY A 487 -23.78 -10.88 -15.07
N ILE A 488 -23.45 -11.30 -16.29
CA ILE A 488 -24.18 -12.31 -17.06
C ILE A 488 -23.32 -13.58 -17.15
N GLN A 489 -23.77 -14.70 -16.60
CA GLN A 489 -23.05 -15.98 -16.69
C GLN A 489 -22.86 -16.41 -18.14
N GLN A 490 -21.69 -16.94 -18.50
CA GLN A 490 -21.40 -17.52 -19.82
C GLN A 490 -21.12 -19.03 -19.71
N SER A 491 -20.22 -19.42 -18.81
CA SER A 491 -19.93 -20.84 -18.54
C SER A 491 -19.62 -21.10 -17.07
N LEU A 492 -19.85 -22.34 -16.65
CA LEU A 492 -19.51 -22.86 -15.33
C LEU A 492 -18.92 -24.24 -15.55
N ASN A 493 -17.60 -24.35 -15.38
CA ASN A 493 -16.84 -25.56 -15.69
C ASN A 493 -16.16 -26.03 -14.40
N PHE A 494 -16.40 -27.28 -14.00
CA PHE A 494 -15.60 -27.93 -12.96
C PHE A 494 -14.28 -28.37 -13.58
N PHE A 495 -13.16 -27.78 -13.12
CA PHE A 495 -11.82 -28.17 -13.58
C PHE A 495 -11.30 -29.36 -12.76
N THR A 496 -11.73 -29.46 -11.51
CA THR A 496 -11.46 -30.60 -10.61
C THR A 496 -12.69 -30.81 -9.73
N SER A 497 -12.81 -31.95 -9.06
CA SER A 497 -13.84 -32.22 -8.04
C SER A 497 -13.91 -31.23 -6.86
N THR A 498 -13.01 -30.25 -6.80
CA THR A 498 -12.97 -29.19 -5.79
C THR A 498 -12.87 -27.77 -6.35
N GLN A 499 -12.56 -27.59 -7.65
CA GLN A 499 -12.30 -26.27 -8.27
C GLN A 499 -13.25 -25.98 -9.45
N VAL A 500 -13.84 -24.80 -9.42
CA VAL A 500 -14.78 -24.29 -10.42
C VAL A 500 -14.20 -23.07 -11.12
N ILE A 501 -14.21 -23.10 -12.45
CA ILE A 501 -13.91 -21.96 -13.32
C ILE A 501 -15.25 -21.40 -13.82
N LEU A 502 -15.51 -20.14 -13.49
CA LEU A 502 -16.78 -19.45 -13.70
C LEU A 502 -16.55 -18.25 -14.60
N LYS A 503 -17.09 -18.26 -15.82
CA LYS A 503 -17.00 -17.12 -16.77
C LYS A 503 -18.25 -16.27 -16.70
N TYR A 504 -18.07 -14.97 -16.46
CA TYR A 504 -19.13 -13.97 -16.41
C TYR A 504 -18.77 -12.74 -17.25
N LEU A 505 -19.74 -12.23 -18.00
CA LEU A 505 -19.64 -10.92 -18.63
C LEU A 505 -20.08 -9.85 -17.64
N VAL A 506 -19.13 -9.09 -17.11
CA VAL A 506 -19.35 -8.09 -16.05
C VAL A 506 -19.11 -6.69 -16.64
N PRO A 507 -19.95 -5.68 -16.31
CA PRO A 507 -19.66 -4.30 -16.69
C PRO A 507 -18.40 -3.82 -15.96
N LEU A 508 -17.41 -3.31 -16.70
CA LEU A 508 -16.13 -2.84 -16.14
C LEU A 508 -16.33 -1.77 -15.05
N ALA A 509 -17.38 -0.94 -15.19
CA ALA A 509 -17.78 0.06 -14.21
C ALA A 509 -18.05 -0.51 -12.80
N GLN A 510 -18.45 -1.79 -12.71
CA GLN A 510 -18.74 -2.50 -11.47
C GLN A 510 -17.53 -3.27 -10.97
N LEU A 511 -16.71 -3.82 -11.88
CA LEU A 511 -15.41 -4.43 -11.57
C LEU A 511 -14.53 -3.47 -10.76
N VAL A 512 -14.49 -2.21 -11.22
CA VAL A 512 -13.74 -1.08 -10.66
C VAL A 512 -14.35 -0.57 -9.34
N ASP A 513 -15.65 -0.74 -9.10
CA ASP A 513 -16.34 -0.27 -7.88
C ASP A 513 -16.18 -1.23 -6.69
N ASP A 514 -14.95 -1.64 -6.41
CA ASP A 514 -14.59 -2.67 -5.40
C ASP A 514 -15.25 -4.04 -5.67
N PHE A 515 -15.12 -4.61 -6.87
CA PHE A 515 -15.51 -6.01 -7.07
C PHE A 515 -14.50 -6.97 -6.43
N PHE A 516 -13.20 -6.70 -6.61
CA PHE A 516 -12.10 -7.56 -6.18
C PHE A 516 -11.99 -7.72 -4.65
N GLY A 517 -12.19 -6.64 -3.88
CA GLY A 517 -12.20 -6.69 -2.41
C GLY A 517 -13.40 -7.47 -1.88
N LYS A 518 -14.60 -7.25 -2.45
CA LYS A 518 -15.80 -8.05 -2.15
C LYS A 518 -15.62 -9.53 -2.51
N LEU A 519 -15.01 -9.84 -3.65
CA LEU A 519 -14.74 -11.21 -4.09
C LEU A 519 -13.80 -11.92 -3.10
N LYS A 520 -12.66 -11.33 -2.77
CA LYS A 520 -11.73 -11.87 -1.77
C LYS A 520 -12.36 -11.96 -0.38
N GLY A 521 -13.22 -11.01 -0.01
CA GLY A 521 -13.99 -11.07 1.23
C GLY A 521 -14.97 -12.25 1.29
N ALA A 522 -15.72 -12.49 0.20
CA ALA A 522 -16.68 -13.59 0.11
C ALA A 522 -16.02 -14.98 0.10
N THR A 523 -14.84 -15.09 -0.54
CA THR A 523 -14.10 -16.34 -0.73
C THR A 523 -12.91 -16.54 0.22
N ARG A 524 -12.78 -15.69 1.24
CA ARG A 524 -11.62 -15.66 2.17
C ARG A 524 -10.25 -15.47 1.48
N GLY A 525 -10.22 -15.08 0.22
CA GLY A 525 -9.02 -14.93 -0.61
C GLY A 525 -8.80 -16.05 -1.63
N TYR A 526 -9.55 -17.17 -1.57
CA TYR A 526 -9.35 -18.33 -2.44
C TYR A 526 -9.80 -18.15 -3.90
N ALA A 527 -10.57 -17.11 -4.22
CA ALA A 527 -10.92 -16.83 -5.61
C ALA A 527 -9.92 -15.89 -6.30
N SER A 528 -9.45 -16.30 -7.48
CA SER A 528 -8.81 -15.38 -8.43
C SER A 528 -9.85 -14.69 -9.31
N LEU A 529 -9.41 -13.63 -9.97
CA LEU A 529 -10.12 -12.92 -11.01
C LEU A 529 -9.10 -12.56 -12.09
N ASP A 530 -9.29 -13.08 -13.30
CA ASP A 530 -8.70 -12.53 -14.52
C ASP A 530 -9.83 -11.94 -15.38
N TYR A 531 -9.52 -11.02 -16.29
CA TYR A 531 -10.54 -10.40 -17.15
C TYR A 531 -10.00 -9.93 -18.50
N GLU A 532 -10.79 -10.16 -19.55
CA GLU A 532 -10.46 -9.78 -20.93
C GLU A 532 -11.54 -8.85 -21.52
N ASP A 533 -11.18 -8.00 -22.48
CA ASP A 533 -12.11 -7.03 -23.10
C ASP A 533 -13.20 -7.74 -23.91
N ALA A 534 -14.47 -7.60 -23.49
CA ALA A 534 -15.63 -8.15 -24.17
C ALA A 534 -16.47 -7.07 -24.91
N GLY A 535 -15.87 -5.89 -25.11
CA GLY A 535 -16.39 -4.83 -25.96
C GLY A 535 -17.54 -4.02 -25.35
N TRP A 536 -18.18 -3.24 -26.21
CA TRP A 536 -19.22 -2.28 -25.85
C TRP A 536 -20.61 -2.91 -25.88
N ARG A 537 -21.43 -2.66 -24.85
CA ARG A 537 -22.82 -3.12 -24.78
C ARG A 537 -23.78 -2.01 -24.37
N ARG A 538 -24.96 -1.99 -25.00
CA ARG A 538 -26.06 -1.08 -24.69
C ARG A 538 -26.45 -1.16 -23.22
N SER A 539 -26.61 -0.01 -22.55
CA SER A 539 -26.91 0.02 -21.12
C SER A 539 -27.72 1.26 -20.71
N GLN A 540 -28.50 1.13 -19.64
CA GLN A 540 -29.25 2.24 -19.04
C GLN A 540 -28.39 3.00 -18.03
N ILE A 541 -27.42 3.76 -18.55
CA ILE A 541 -26.52 4.60 -17.77
C ILE A 541 -26.98 6.07 -17.77
N VAL A 542 -26.81 6.75 -16.63
CA VAL A 542 -27.13 8.17 -16.44
C VAL A 542 -26.01 8.86 -15.67
N LYS A 543 -25.72 10.12 -16.00
CA LYS A 543 -24.87 10.97 -15.18
C LYS A 543 -25.60 11.34 -13.89
N MET A 544 -24.93 11.08 -12.76
CA MET A 544 -25.35 11.45 -11.43
C MET A 544 -24.36 12.47 -10.87
N GLN A 545 -24.89 13.57 -10.35
CA GLN A 545 -24.14 14.73 -9.89
C GLN A 545 -24.68 15.21 -8.54
N LEU A 546 -23.80 15.79 -7.72
CA LEU A 546 -24.16 16.35 -6.42
C LEU A 546 -24.34 17.86 -6.58
N LEU A 547 -25.49 18.38 -6.14
CA LEU A 547 -25.81 19.81 -6.14
C LEU A 547 -25.72 20.36 -4.72
N VAL A 548 -25.15 21.56 -4.56
CA VAL A 548 -25.20 22.34 -3.32
C VAL A 548 -25.89 23.66 -3.61
N ASN A 549 -26.98 23.96 -2.91
CA ASN A 549 -27.85 25.11 -3.18
C ASN A 549 -28.36 25.24 -4.64
N LYS A 550 -28.30 24.15 -5.43
CA LYS A 550 -28.55 24.00 -6.88
C LYS A 550 -27.31 24.14 -7.79
N GLU A 551 -26.16 24.57 -7.28
CA GLU A 551 -24.91 24.64 -8.04
C GLU A 551 -24.29 23.23 -8.13
N PRO A 552 -23.89 22.73 -9.32
CA PRO A 552 -23.36 21.39 -9.50
C PRO A 552 -21.89 21.27 -9.06
N VAL A 553 -21.58 20.17 -8.38
CA VAL A 553 -20.20 19.80 -8.00
C VAL A 553 -19.68 18.78 -9.01
N ASP A 554 -18.94 19.28 -10.01
CA ASP A 554 -18.44 18.45 -11.10
C ASP A 554 -17.41 17.38 -10.66
N ALA A 555 -16.51 17.72 -9.73
CA ALA A 555 -15.51 16.82 -9.16
C ALA A 555 -16.07 15.59 -8.39
N VAL A 556 -17.38 15.52 -8.21
CA VAL A 556 -18.11 14.40 -7.59
C VAL A 556 -19.04 13.71 -8.61
N SER A 557 -19.10 14.16 -9.86
CA SER A 557 -19.97 13.58 -10.88
C SER A 557 -19.52 12.17 -11.30
N ARG A 558 -20.48 11.26 -11.50
CA ARG A 558 -20.22 9.87 -11.93
C ARG A 558 -21.35 9.38 -12.81
N VAL A 559 -21.01 8.67 -13.87
CA VAL A 559 -21.99 7.92 -14.68
C VAL A 559 -22.28 6.59 -13.98
N VAL A 560 -23.56 6.29 -13.76
CA VAL A 560 -24.03 5.11 -13.02
C VAL A 560 -25.24 4.47 -13.71
N HIS A 561 -25.44 3.17 -13.49
CA HIS A 561 -26.63 2.47 -14.01
C HIS A 561 -27.90 2.88 -13.25
N THR A 562 -29.03 3.01 -13.94
CA THR A 562 -30.33 3.48 -13.39
C THR A 562 -30.73 2.76 -12.10
N SER A 563 -30.55 1.43 -12.04
CA SER A 563 -30.90 0.61 -10.86
C SER A 563 -30.12 0.95 -9.58
N GLN A 564 -28.96 1.62 -9.69
CA GLN A 564 -28.11 1.93 -8.53
C GLN A 564 -28.27 3.37 -8.03
N VAL A 565 -28.91 4.24 -8.82
CA VAL A 565 -29.06 5.69 -8.59
C VAL A 565 -29.63 6.00 -7.19
N ASP A 566 -30.79 5.43 -6.83
CA ASP A 566 -31.45 5.70 -5.55
C ASP A 566 -30.62 5.25 -4.33
N ARG A 567 -29.83 4.18 -4.45
CA ARG A 567 -28.95 3.69 -3.38
C ARG A 567 -27.76 4.61 -3.19
N ILE A 568 -27.03 4.88 -4.28
CA ILE A 568 -25.77 5.63 -4.23
C ILE A 568 -26.03 7.12 -3.94
N GLY A 569 -27.04 7.73 -4.57
CA GLY A 569 -27.39 9.14 -4.36
C GLY A 569 -27.76 9.46 -2.90
N ARG A 570 -28.49 8.56 -2.21
CA ARG A 570 -28.77 8.68 -0.77
C ARG A 570 -27.50 8.58 0.08
N GLN A 571 -26.60 7.65 -0.24
CA GLN A 571 -25.34 7.46 0.47
C GLN A 571 -24.41 8.67 0.29
N TRP A 572 -24.29 9.20 -0.93
CA TRP A 572 -23.52 10.41 -1.26
C TRP A 572 -23.99 11.62 -0.46
N VAL A 573 -25.28 11.95 -0.55
CA VAL A 573 -25.84 13.12 0.12
C VAL A 573 -25.72 13.02 1.65
N LYS A 574 -25.85 11.81 2.21
CA LYS A 574 -25.60 11.57 3.64
C LYS A 574 -24.12 11.78 4.01
N LYS A 575 -23.18 11.13 3.31
CA LYS A 575 -21.73 11.29 3.54
C LYS A 575 -21.28 12.75 3.37
N PHE A 576 -21.74 13.44 2.34
CA PHE A 576 -21.31 14.82 2.03
C PHE A 576 -21.78 15.82 3.10
N LYS A 577 -23.00 15.64 3.62
CA LYS A 577 -23.56 16.42 4.75
C LYS A 577 -22.71 16.38 6.02
N GLU A 578 -21.93 15.32 6.23
CA GLU A 578 -21.03 15.16 7.39
C GLU A 578 -19.74 15.99 7.26
N HIS A 579 -19.42 16.46 6.05
CA HIS A 579 -18.18 17.19 5.72
C HIS A 579 -18.40 18.67 5.38
N VAL A 580 -19.65 19.11 5.19
CA VAL A 580 -19.99 20.51 4.89
C VAL A 580 -20.35 21.27 6.17
N ASP A 581 -19.66 22.38 6.40
CA ASP A 581 -19.90 23.23 7.58
C ASP A 581 -21.28 23.89 7.61
N ARG A 582 -21.76 24.13 8.83
CA ARG A 582 -23.04 24.80 9.06
C ARG A 582 -22.92 26.29 8.76
N GLN A 583 -23.92 26.83 8.05
CA GLN A 583 -23.97 28.26 7.71
C GLN A 583 -25.03 29.00 8.53
N MET A 584 -25.05 30.34 8.44
CA MET A 584 -26.08 31.17 9.08
C MET A 584 -27.46 31.06 8.40
N TYR A 585 -27.48 30.58 7.15
CA TYR A 585 -28.64 30.19 6.36
C TYR A 585 -28.63 28.66 6.13
N GLU A 586 -29.74 28.11 5.63
CA GLU A 586 -29.87 26.68 5.36
C GLU A 586 -29.05 26.28 4.12
N VAL A 587 -28.28 25.20 4.23
CA VAL A 587 -27.56 24.60 3.10
C VAL A 587 -28.33 23.39 2.62
N ILE A 588 -28.66 23.36 1.33
CA ILE A 588 -29.40 22.27 0.70
C ILE A 588 -28.41 21.44 -0.12
N ILE A 589 -28.30 20.14 0.17
CA ILE A 589 -27.45 19.20 -0.56
C ILE A 589 -28.36 18.20 -1.27
N GLN A 590 -28.17 17.97 -2.56
CA GLN A 590 -29.03 17.11 -3.37
C GLN A 590 -28.18 16.21 -4.27
N ALA A 591 -28.63 14.98 -4.52
CA ALA A 591 -28.15 14.18 -5.64
C ALA A 591 -29.17 14.29 -6.77
N MET A 592 -28.69 14.52 -7.99
CA MET A 592 -29.50 14.60 -9.20
C MET A 592 -28.98 13.58 -10.22
N ALA A 593 -29.88 12.89 -10.90
CA ALA A 593 -29.57 12.03 -12.04
C ALA A 593 -30.39 12.50 -13.24
N GLY A 594 -29.72 12.97 -14.29
CA GLY A 594 -30.35 13.75 -15.36
C GLY A 594 -31.14 14.94 -14.79
N ARG A 595 -32.48 14.89 -14.87
CA ARG A 595 -33.39 15.91 -14.28
C ARG A 595 -33.99 15.55 -12.92
N ARG A 596 -33.88 14.28 -12.47
CA ARG A 596 -34.54 13.80 -11.26
C ARG A 596 -33.68 14.06 -10.03
N ILE A 597 -34.21 14.78 -9.05
CA ILE A 597 -33.63 14.82 -7.70
C ILE A 597 -33.88 13.45 -7.04
N VAL A 598 -32.79 12.77 -6.72
CA VAL A 598 -32.75 11.39 -6.20
C VAL A 598 -32.82 11.39 -4.68
N ALA A 599 -32.02 12.25 -4.06
CA ALA A 599 -31.93 12.42 -2.62
C ALA A 599 -31.73 13.89 -2.29
N ARG A 600 -32.20 14.30 -1.11
CA ARG A 600 -32.02 15.66 -0.58
C ARG A 600 -31.80 15.60 0.91
N GLU A 601 -30.78 16.31 1.36
CA GLU A 601 -30.54 16.65 2.76
C GLU A 601 -30.56 18.16 2.96
N THR A 602 -30.66 18.60 4.21
CA THR A 602 -30.58 20.02 4.54
C THR A 602 -29.88 20.21 5.87
N ILE A 603 -28.81 21.02 5.86
CA ILE A 603 -28.05 21.39 7.04
C ILE A 603 -28.76 22.55 7.71
N LYS A 604 -29.13 22.36 8.98
CA LYS A 604 -29.86 23.36 9.76
C LYS A 604 -28.97 24.58 10.04
N PRO A 605 -29.44 25.81 9.82
CA PRO A 605 -28.66 27.02 10.03
C PRO A 605 -28.30 27.24 11.50
N PHE A 606 -27.12 27.80 11.76
CA PHE A 606 -26.76 28.35 13.06
C PHE A 606 -27.83 29.32 13.55
N ARG A 607 -28.35 29.08 14.77
CA ARG A 607 -29.42 29.89 15.38
C ARG A 607 -28.92 30.51 16.68
N LYS A 608 -28.58 31.80 16.63
CA LYS A 608 -28.53 32.63 17.83
C LYS A 608 -29.94 32.67 18.44
N ASP A 609 -30.07 32.38 19.73
CA ASP A 609 -31.32 32.65 20.42
C ASP A 609 -31.48 34.16 20.60
N VAL A 610 -32.54 34.70 19.99
CA VAL A 610 -32.93 36.12 20.09
C VAL A 610 -33.91 36.35 21.23
N LEU A 611 -34.40 35.30 21.89
CA LEU A 611 -35.38 35.35 22.96
C LEU A 611 -34.75 35.21 24.36
N ALA A 612 -33.48 34.84 24.46
CA ALA A 612 -32.74 34.70 25.74
C ALA A 612 -32.66 35.98 26.61
N LYS A 613 -33.11 37.14 26.11
CA LYS A 613 -33.24 38.41 26.87
C LYS A 613 -34.69 38.93 26.94
N LEU A 614 -35.68 38.06 26.77
CA LEU A 614 -37.11 38.39 26.83
C LEU A 614 -37.78 37.72 28.04
N HIS A 615 -38.53 38.50 28.82
CA HIS A 615 -39.44 37.97 29.82
C HIS A 615 -40.71 37.42 29.14
N ALA A 616 -41.40 36.47 29.79
CA ALA A 616 -42.36 35.57 29.14
C ALA A 616 -43.58 36.25 28.47
N SER A 617 -43.95 37.46 28.90
CA SER A 617 -45.24 38.09 28.56
C SER A 617 -45.30 38.84 27.22
N ASP A 618 -44.16 39.25 26.64
CA ASP A 618 -44.15 40.12 25.44
C ASP A 618 -44.12 39.33 24.12
N ILE A 619 -45.32 38.95 23.67
CA ILE A 619 -45.55 38.27 22.39
C ILE A 619 -45.16 39.17 21.19
N SER A 620 -45.31 40.50 21.32
CA SER A 620 -45.10 41.45 20.21
C SER A 620 -43.61 41.53 19.82
N ARG A 621 -42.75 41.71 20.81
CA ARG A 621 -41.29 41.80 20.67
C ARG A 621 -40.69 40.44 20.33
N ARG A 622 -41.28 39.35 20.83
CA ARG A 622 -40.96 37.98 20.39
C ARG A 622 -41.19 37.79 18.87
N LYS A 623 -42.34 38.22 18.33
CA LYS A 623 -42.60 38.17 16.87
C LYS A 623 -41.59 39.01 16.10
N LYS A 624 -41.44 40.29 16.46
CA LYS A 624 -40.55 41.26 15.78
C LYS A 624 -39.08 40.79 15.69
N LEU A 625 -38.57 40.13 16.74
CA LEU A 625 -37.20 39.57 16.73
C LEU A 625 -37.06 38.31 15.88
N LEU A 626 -38.08 37.45 15.84
CA LEU A 626 -38.11 36.26 14.98
C LEU A 626 -38.26 36.64 13.49
N GLU A 627 -39.06 37.65 13.18
CA GLU A 627 -39.20 38.20 11.83
C GLU A 627 -37.90 38.83 11.34
N LYS A 628 -37.25 39.68 12.15
CA LYS A 628 -35.92 40.23 11.81
C LYS A 628 -34.86 39.14 11.62
N GLN A 629 -34.91 38.05 12.40
CA GLN A 629 -34.04 36.88 12.19
C GLN A 629 -34.36 36.12 10.89
N LYS A 630 -35.64 35.99 10.52
CA LYS A 630 -36.12 35.35 9.28
C LYS A 630 -35.72 36.15 8.03
N GLU A 631 -35.90 37.47 8.05
CA GLU A 631 -35.51 38.37 6.96
C GLU A 631 -33.99 38.42 6.78
N GLY A 632 -33.22 38.55 7.87
CA GLY A 632 -31.76 38.52 7.81
C GLY A 632 -31.25 37.24 7.15
N ARG A 633 -31.84 36.08 7.50
CA ARG A 633 -31.55 34.79 6.84
C ARG A 633 -31.98 34.75 5.38
N LYS A 634 -33.13 35.33 5.01
CA LYS A 634 -33.56 35.41 3.59
C LYS A 634 -32.57 36.23 2.75
N LYS A 635 -32.08 37.36 3.29
CA LYS A 635 -31.04 38.17 2.64
C LYS A 635 -29.71 37.42 2.53
N LEU A 636 -29.24 36.80 3.61
CA LEU A 636 -28.02 36.00 3.60
C LEU A 636 -28.08 34.82 2.62
N LYS A 637 -29.22 34.16 2.47
CA LYS A 637 -29.40 33.06 1.49
C LYS A 637 -29.44 33.54 0.02
N ALA A 638 -29.80 34.81 -0.23
CA ALA A 638 -29.89 35.36 -1.57
C ALA A 638 -28.56 35.96 -2.09
N VAL A 639 -27.61 36.21 -1.19
CA VAL A 639 -26.28 36.79 -1.50
C VAL A 639 -25.15 35.81 -1.19
N GLY A 640 -25.40 34.79 -0.36
CA GLY A 640 -24.40 33.80 0.05
C GLY A 640 -24.26 32.64 -0.93
N ASN A 641 -23.30 32.74 -1.84
CA ASN A 641 -22.71 31.57 -2.49
C ASN A 641 -21.96 30.74 -1.43
N ILE A 642 -21.90 29.42 -1.60
CA ILE A 642 -21.18 28.53 -0.66
C ILE A 642 -19.86 28.12 -1.30
N THR A 643 -18.78 28.82 -0.93
CA THR A 643 -17.42 28.32 -1.20
C THR A 643 -17.17 27.10 -0.30
N ILE A 644 -17.25 25.90 -0.87
CA ILE A 644 -16.98 24.66 -0.16
C ILE A 644 -15.45 24.51 -0.05
N GLN A 645 -14.94 24.32 1.17
CA GLN A 645 -13.51 24.12 1.39
C GLN A 645 -13.02 22.84 0.70
N GLN A 646 -11.83 22.89 0.09
CA GLN A 646 -11.22 21.73 -0.56
C GLN A 646 -11.04 20.54 0.40
N GLU A 647 -10.79 20.80 1.69
CA GLU A 647 -10.79 19.78 2.76
C GLU A 647 -12.09 18.94 2.83
N ALA A 648 -13.25 19.52 2.54
CA ALA A 648 -14.53 18.80 2.56
C ALA A 648 -14.62 17.81 1.38
N PHE A 649 -14.15 18.22 0.19
CA PHE A 649 -14.04 17.34 -0.97
C PHE A 649 -12.99 16.24 -0.73
N GLN A 650 -11.81 16.58 -0.22
CA GLN A 650 -10.74 15.63 0.13
C GLN A 650 -11.26 14.52 1.07
N LYS A 651 -11.88 14.91 2.19
CA LYS A 651 -12.40 13.96 3.19
C LYS A 651 -13.57 13.12 2.64
N PHE A 652 -14.38 13.67 1.74
CA PHE A 652 -15.42 12.91 1.04
C PHE A 652 -14.83 11.88 0.05
N LEU A 653 -13.89 12.29 -0.81
CA LEU A 653 -13.29 11.47 -1.88
C LEU A 653 -12.37 10.38 -1.31
N ALA A 654 -11.55 10.69 -0.30
CA ALA A 654 -10.68 9.73 0.37
C ALA A 654 -11.47 8.56 1.02
N ASN A 655 -12.70 8.82 1.47
CA ASN A 655 -13.64 7.81 1.97
C ASN A 655 -14.29 6.95 0.85
N PHE A 656 -13.84 7.08 -0.40
CA PHE A 656 -14.04 6.11 -1.49
C PHE A 656 -12.72 5.47 -1.92
N ALA A 657 -11.61 6.23 -2.01
CA ALA A 657 -10.29 5.66 -2.31
C ALA A 657 -9.85 4.57 -1.29
N MET A 658 -10.16 4.76 0.00
CA MET A 658 -9.84 3.79 1.05
C MET A 658 -10.65 2.47 1.00
N SER A 659 -11.62 2.30 0.08
CA SER A 659 -12.25 0.97 -0.11
C SER A 659 -11.46 0.05 -1.06
N THR A 660 -10.67 0.61 -1.99
CA THR A 660 -9.86 -0.19 -2.94
C THR A 660 -8.50 -0.62 -2.38
N SER A 661 -8.05 -0.04 -1.26
CA SER A 661 -6.74 -0.32 -0.64
C SER A 661 -6.80 -1.41 0.46
N SER A 662 -7.49 -2.53 0.21
CA SER A 662 -7.56 -3.65 1.17
C SER A 662 -6.30 -4.54 1.09
N GLY A 663 -5.16 -4.03 1.57
CA GLY A 663 -3.98 -4.85 1.85
C GLY A 663 -4.25 -5.94 2.91
N PRO A 664 -3.35 -6.92 3.07
CA PRO A 664 -3.53 -8.02 4.02
C PRO A 664 -3.79 -7.50 5.45
N MET A 665 -4.68 -8.18 6.18
CA MET A 665 -5.36 -7.63 7.37
C MET A 665 -4.42 -7.21 8.52
N GLY A 666 -3.95 -5.97 8.47
CA GLY A 666 -3.43 -5.21 9.61
C GLY A 666 -4.55 -4.87 10.60
N VAL A 667 -5.09 -5.89 11.30
CA VAL A 667 -6.16 -5.73 12.30
C VAL A 667 -5.66 -4.84 13.43
N ARG A 668 -5.95 -3.53 13.32
CA ARG A 668 -5.55 -2.49 14.27
C ARG A 668 -5.84 -2.97 15.70
N PRO A 669 -4.82 -3.15 16.56
CA PRO A 669 -5.06 -3.66 17.89
C PRO A 669 -5.92 -2.66 18.67
N ALA A 670 -7.03 -3.15 19.25
CA ALA A 670 -7.86 -2.37 20.15
C ALA A 670 -7.10 -2.07 21.45
N VAL A 671 -6.33 -0.98 21.45
CA VAL A 671 -5.59 -0.49 22.62
C VAL A 671 -6.56 0.16 23.61
N PHE A 672 -6.39 -0.15 24.88
CA PHE A 672 -7.22 0.40 25.96
C PHE A 672 -6.98 1.91 26.12
N GLY A 673 -8.03 2.71 25.89
CA GLY A 673 -7.94 4.16 25.80
C GLY A 673 -7.42 4.69 24.45
N GLY A 674 -7.35 3.85 23.41
CA GLY A 674 -6.98 4.24 22.04
C GLY A 674 -5.55 4.76 21.84
N ILE A 675 -5.21 5.09 20.59
CA ILE A 675 -3.93 5.71 20.22
C ILE A 675 -3.90 7.15 20.76
N PRO A 676 -2.88 7.56 21.54
CA PRO A 676 -2.82 8.89 22.13
C PRO A 676 -2.57 9.97 21.07
N SER A 677 -3.06 11.18 21.32
CA SER A 677 -3.07 12.31 20.39
C SER A 677 -2.60 13.59 21.08
N ARG A 678 -1.70 14.34 20.44
CA ARG A 678 -1.02 15.51 21.02
C ARG A 678 -1.98 16.53 21.65
N GLY A 679 -3.07 16.89 20.96
CA GLY A 679 -4.01 17.92 21.42
C GLY A 679 -4.93 17.53 22.59
N VAL A 680 -5.02 16.25 22.97
CA VAL A 680 -5.96 15.78 24.01
C VAL A 680 -5.25 15.01 25.12
N ASP A 681 -4.42 14.03 24.78
CA ASP A 681 -3.81 13.16 25.78
C ASP A 681 -2.69 13.87 26.55
N ILE A 682 -1.94 14.79 25.93
CA ILE A 682 -0.85 15.53 26.59
C ILE A 682 -1.35 16.42 27.75
N PRO A 683 -2.31 17.35 27.56
CA PRO A 683 -2.77 18.20 28.66
C PRO A 683 -3.44 17.38 29.78
N ILE A 684 -4.20 16.32 29.45
CA ILE A 684 -4.85 15.46 30.44
C ILE A 684 -3.80 14.67 31.24
N CYS A 685 -2.80 14.08 30.57
CA CYS A 685 -1.70 13.38 31.24
C CYS A 685 -0.87 14.31 32.13
N ALA A 686 -0.61 15.55 31.70
CA ALA A 686 0.13 16.53 32.49
C ALA A 686 -0.59 16.86 33.82
N VAL A 687 -1.92 17.03 33.79
CA VAL A 687 -2.72 17.23 35.01
C VAL A 687 -2.64 16.01 35.94
N PHE A 688 -2.81 14.78 35.42
CA PHE A 688 -2.69 13.59 36.26
C PHE A 688 -1.28 13.41 36.85
N ILE A 689 -0.22 13.71 36.09
CA ILE A 689 1.16 13.70 36.59
C ILE A 689 1.31 14.67 37.77
N ALA A 690 0.84 15.91 37.64
CA ALA A 690 0.89 16.89 38.73
C ALA A 690 0.15 16.43 39.99
N CYS A 691 -1.05 15.85 39.84
CA CYS A 691 -1.82 15.32 40.96
C CYS A 691 -1.12 14.12 41.65
N PHE A 692 -0.63 13.14 40.89
CA PHE A 692 0.08 11.98 41.46
C PHE A 692 1.42 12.37 42.10
N LEU A 693 2.13 13.38 41.59
CA LEU A 693 3.33 13.94 42.22
C LEU A 693 2.99 14.59 43.58
N ALA A 694 1.96 15.43 43.65
CA ALA A 694 1.54 16.10 44.89
C ALA A 694 1.08 15.10 45.97
N ILE A 695 0.30 14.09 45.58
CA ILE A 695 -0.16 13.03 46.50
C ILE A 695 1.00 12.10 46.91
N GLY A 696 1.92 11.80 45.98
CA GLY A 696 3.15 11.07 46.29
C GLY A 696 4.00 11.80 47.33
N ALA A 697 4.25 13.10 47.15
CA ALA A 697 4.94 13.93 48.14
C ALA A 697 4.21 13.97 49.50
N THR A 698 2.87 13.97 49.49
CA THR A 698 2.05 13.90 50.70
C THR A 698 2.24 12.55 51.43
N HIS A 699 2.18 11.41 50.72
CA HIS A 699 2.44 10.10 51.33
C HIS A 699 3.90 9.93 51.79
N MET A 700 4.87 10.48 51.06
CA MET A 700 6.29 10.48 51.46
C MET A 700 6.53 11.29 52.73
N THR A 701 5.97 12.50 52.85
CA THR A 701 6.10 13.31 54.08
C THR A 701 5.35 12.68 55.26
N ILE A 702 4.20 12.03 55.04
CA ILE A 702 3.53 11.20 56.05
C ILE A 702 4.44 10.04 56.50
N PHE A 703 5.01 9.29 55.57
CA PHE A 703 5.92 8.16 55.84
C PHE A 703 7.16 8.60 56.62
N GLN A 704 7.85 9.67 56.19
CA GLN A 704 9.00 10.24 56.89
C GLN A 704 8.64 10.71 58.31
N LYS A 705 7.50 11.38 58.49
CA LYS A 705 7.03 11.84 59.82
C LYS A 705 6.70 10.68 60.75
N ASN A 706 6.20 9.56 60.22
CA ASN A 706 5.96 8.35 60.99
C ASN A 706 7.24 7.58 61.31
N ARG A 707 8.19 7.47 60.36
CA ARG A 707 9.52 6.89 60.59
C ARG A 707 10.28 7.63 61.70
N ARG A 708 10.24 8.97 61.71
CA ARG A 708 10.79 9.81 62.80
C ARG A 708 10.07 9.64 64.14
N ALA A 709 8.82 9.15 64.14
CA ALA A 709 8.01 8.91 65.33
C ALA A 709 7.95 7.42 65.74
N GLY A 710 8.90 6.59 65.28
CA GLY A 710 8.99 5.16 65.60
C GLY A 710 7.94 4.25 64.93
N ARG A 711 7.07 4.78 64.07
CA ARG A 711 5.92 4.05 63.51
C ARG A 711 6.24 3.45 62.15
N LYS A 712 6.41 2.13 62.11
CA LYS A 712 6.57 1.33 60.88
C LYS A 712 5.23 1.18 60.12
N PHE A 713 4.75 2.26 59.49
CA PHE A 713 3.52 2.23 58.69
C PHE A 713 3.80 2.00 57.20
N VAL A 714 3.74 0.73 56.77
CA VAL A 714 4.06 0.28 55.41
C VAL A 714 3.14 0.86 54.31
N PRO A 715 1.81 0.99 54.48
CA PRO A 715 0.91 1.38 53.38
C PRO A 715 1.22 2.74 52.74
N SER A 716 1.72 3.74 53.48
CA SER A 716 2.11 5.03 52.88
C SER A 716 3.30 4.92 51.92
N ALA A 717 4.24 4.00 52.18
CA ALA A 717 5.35 3.75 51.24
C ALA A 717 4.85 3.07 49.95
N LEU A 718 3.88 2.16 50.06
CA LEU A 718 3.22 1.54 48.92
C LEU A 718 2.41 2.57 48.09
N CYS A 719 1.67 3.47 48.75
CA CYS A 719 0.95 4.55 48.08
C CYS A 719 1.88 5.52 47.34
N PHE A 720 3.07 5.80 47.90
CA PHE A 720 4.11 6.57 47.20
C PHE A 720 4.63 5.83 45.95
N GLY A 721 5.06 4.58 46.09
CA GLY A 721 5.59 3.79 44.96
C GLY A 721 4.57 3.63 43.83
N PHE A 722 3.30 3.38 44.18
CA PHE A 722 2.18 3.34 43.25
C PHE A 722 1.99 4.69 42.50
N SER A 723 2.05 5.81 43.23
CA SER A 723 1.94 7.14 42.62
C SER A 723 3.07 7.41 41.62
N MET A 724 4.30 6.97 41.92
CA MET A 724 5.44 7.10 41.00
C MET A 724 5.28 6.20 39.76
N ALA A 725 4.75 4.99 39.91
CA ALA A 725 4.45 4.10 38.77
C ALA A 725 3.39 4.72 37.83
N ARG A 726 2.38 5.42 38.38
CA ARG A 726 1.40 6.16 37.57
C ARG A 726 1.99 7.40 36.89
N VAL A 727 2.91 8.13 37.53
CA VAL A 727 3.68 9.20 36.85
C VAL A 727 4.44 8.63 35.65
N ALA A 728 5.20 7.53 35.82
CA ALA A 728 5.92 6.88 34.72
C ALA A 728 4.98 6.42 33.58
N THR A 729 3.82 5.86 33.92
CA THR A 729 2.78 5.45 32.95
C THR A 729 2.31 6.64 32.10
N PHE A 730 2.02 7.79 32.72
CA PHE A 730 1.53 8.96 31.99
C PHE A 730 2.63 9.68 31.22
N THR A 731 3.86 9.71 31.71
CA THR A 731 5.01 10.22 30.96
C THR A 731 5.21 9.41 29.67
N MET A 732 5.17 8.07 29.70
CA MET A 732 5.27 7.28 28.48
C MET A 732 4.04 7.40 27.57
N ARG A 733 2.83 7.65 28.10
CA ARG A 733 1.66 8.00 27.26
C ARG A 733 1.84 9.35 26.54
N ILE A 734 2.55 10.32 27.13
CA ILE A 734 2.96 11.56 26.47
C ILE A 734 4.04 11.31 25.41
N VAL A 735 5.07 10.49 25.71
CA VAL A 735 6.11 10.13 24.73
C VAL A 735 5.52 9.40 23.52
N TRP A 736 4.53 8.52 23.72
CA TRP A 736 3.82 7.87 22.62
C TRP A 736 2.94 8.86 21.83
N ALA A 737 2.35 9.87 22.47
CA ALA A 737 1.64 10.96 21.78
C ALA A 737 2.58 11.83 20.92
N THR A 738 3.86 11.97 21.29
CA THR A 738 4.84 12.72 20.49
C THR A 738 5.51 11.86 19.41
N ARG A 739 5.72 10.56 19.66
CA ARG A 739 6.31 9.58 18.72
C ARG A 739 5.35 8.40 18.46
N PRO A 740 4.27 8.59 17.67
CA PRO A 740 3.26 7.55 17.43
C PRO A 740 3.72 6.43 16.47
N THR A 741 4.76 6.67 15.67
CA THR A 741 5.32 5.73 14.68
C THR A 741 6.40 4.80 15.24
N ASP A 742 6.90 5.05 16.45
CA ASP A 742 7.96 4.26 17.08
C ASP A 742 7.37 2.98 17.72
N PRO A 743 7.71 1.77 17.24
CA PRO A 743 7.16 0.54 17.77
C PRO A 743 7.67 0.23 19.18
N ASN A 744 8.89 0.64 19.53
CA ASN A 744 9.47 0.40 20.85
C ASN A 744 8.80 1.28 21.91
N VAL A 745 8.58 2.57 21.60
CA VAL A 745 7.76 3.46 22.43
C VAL A 745 6.33 2.95 22.56
N THR A 746 5.74 2.48 21.45
CA THR A 746 4.39 1.88 21.46
C THR A 746 4.32 0.66 22.38
N ILE A 747 5.28 -0.26 22.29
CA ILE A 747 5.34 -1.47 23.14
C ILE A 747 5.58 -1.07 24.61
N ALA A 748 6.53 -0.18 24.90
CA ALA A 748 6.86 0.25 26.27
C ALA A 748 5.69 1.01 26.95
N ALA A 749 5.03 1.91 26.23
CA ALA A 749 3.86 2.63 26.75
C ALA A 749 2.69 1.67 27.03
N ASN A 750 2.42 0.72 26.12
CA ASN A 750 1.41 -0.31 26.35
C ASN A 750 1.79 -1.24 27.51
N ALA A 751 3.07 -1.61 27.64
CA ALA A 751 3.56 -2.44 28.75
C ALA A 751 3.40 -1.75 30.11
N LEU A 752 3.65 -0.44 30.22
CA LEU A 752 3.45 0.31 31.47
C LEU A 752 1.96 0.50 31.81
N VAL A 753 1.12 0.80 30.81
CA VAL A 753 -0.34 0.82 31.01
C VAL A 753 -0.85 -0.56 31.43
N ALA A 754 -0.32 -1.63 30.84
CA ALA A 754 -0.65 -3.02 31.14
C ALA A 754 -0.07 -3.55 32.46
N ALA A 755 1.04 -2.99 32.97
CA ALA A 755 1.63 -3.37 34.26
C ALA A 755 0.88 -2.78 35.46
N GLY A 756 0.12 -1.70 35.24
CA GLY A 756 -0.94 -1.25 36.17
C GLY A 756 -2.29 -1.94 35.95
N VAL A 757 -2.28 -3.07 35.23
CA VAL A 757 -3.37 -4.02 34.94
C VAL A 757 -2.76 -5.43 35.12
N ILE A 758 -3.53 -6.51 34.96
CA ILE A 758 -2.98 -7.88 34.92
C ILE A 758 -2.59 -8.20 33.48
N LEU A 759 -1.28 -8.38 33.25
CA LEU A 759 -0.60 -8.97 32.07
C LEU A 759 -1.39 -9.01 30.74
N LEU A 760 -1.35 -7.91 29.98
CA LEU A 760 -1.74 -7.90 28.57
C LEU A 760 -0.56 -8.29 27.65
N ILE A 761 -0.37 -9.59 27.42
CA ILE A 761 0.47 -10.07 26.31
C ILE A 761 -0.45 -10.57 25.18
N LYS A 762 -0.55 -9.78 24.10
CA LYS A 762 -1.27 -10.18 22.88
C LYS A 762 -0.32 -10.95 21.95
N THR A 763 -0.01 -12.19 22.29
CA THR A 763 0.73 -13.09 21.39
C THR A 763 -0.07 -13.38 20.11
N THR A 764 0.64 -13.61 19.01
CA THR A 764 0.07 -13.99 17.70
C THR A 764 -0.30 -15.47 17.63
N ASN A 765 0.26 -16.32 18.49
CA ASN A 765 -0.02 -17.75 18.54
C ASN A 765 -1.39 -18.05 19.20
N PRO A 766 -2.32 -18.77 18.53
CA PRO A 766 -3.67 -19.01 19.04
C PRO A 766 -3.72 -19.92 20.28
N HIS A 767 -2.83 -20.90 20.40
CA HIS A 767 -2.78 -21.79 21.58
C HIS A 767 -2.33 -21.02 22.82
N ILE A 768 -1.27 -20.20 22.69
CA ILE A 768 -0.82 -19.32 23.77
C ILE A 768 -1.96 -18.36 24.16
N ARG A 769 -2.66 -17.76 23.19
CA ARG A 769 -3.80 -16.88 23.44
C ARG A 769 -4.94 -17.55 24.23
N VAL A 770 -5.21 -18.83 24.01
CA VAL A 770 -6.18 -19.61 24.82
C VAL A 770 -5.65 -19.84 26.24
N ILE A 771 -4.40 -20.31 26.38
CA ILE A 771 -3.77 -20.58 27.69
C ILE A 771 -3.67 -19.30 28.53
N THR A 772 -3.16 -18.20 27.97
CA THR A 772 -3.15 -16.88 28.60
C THR A 772 -4.56 -16.41 28.95
N GLY A 773 -5.57 -16.67 28.11
CA GLY A 773 -6.96 -16.36 28.40
C GLY A 773 -7.56 -17.16 29.58
N ILE A 774 -7.12 -18.41 29.80
CA ILE A 774 -7.51 -19.24 30.95
C ILE A 774 -6.79 -18.74 32.21
N ILE A 775 -5.47 -18.57 32.16
CA ILE A 775 -4.65 -18.03 33.27
C ILE A 775 -5.20 -16.68 33.71
N LEU A 776 -5.49 -15.77 32.77
CA LEU A 776 -6.04 -14.44 33.05
C LEU A 776 -7.40 -14.51 33.74
N LYS A 777 -8.29 -15.43 33.35
CA LYS A 777 -9.57 -15.66 34.05
C LYS A 777 -9.35 -16.13 35.48
N VAL A 778 -8.50 -17.12 35.70
CA VAL A 778 -8.20 -17.65 37.04
C VAL A 778 -7.59 -16.56 37.94
N VAL A 779 -6.62 -15.82 37.43
CA VAL A 779 -5.94 -14.73 38.18
C VAL A 779 -6.89 -13.57 38.48
N ILE A 780 -7.75 -13.15 37.53
CA ILE A 780 -8.76 -12.12 37.78
C ILE A 780 -9.78 -12.59 38.83
N SER A 781 -10.29 -13.83 38.73
CA SER A 781 -11.22 -14.39 39.73
C SER A 781 -10.59 -14.45 41.12
N PHE A 782 -9.31 -14.82 41.22
CA PHE A 782 -8.56 -14.83 42.48
C PHE A 782 -8.41 -13.42 43.07
N PHE A 783 -8.04 -12.41 42.27
CA PHE A 783 -7.94 -11.02 42.75
C PHE A 783 -9.29 -10.39 43.08
N LEU A 784 -10.37 -10.78 42.40
CA LEU A 784 -11.73 -10.36 42.76
C LEU A 784 -12.14 -10.95 44.11
N ALA A 785 -11.92 -12.24 44.34
CA ALA A 785 -12.15 -12.87 45.65
C ALA A 785 -11.30 -12.23 46.76
N PHE A 786 -10.02 -11.94 46.48
CA PHE A 786 -9.13 -11.26 47.42
C PHE A 786 -9.60 -9.84 47.77
N THR A 787 -10.10 -9.07 46.79
CA THR A 787 -10.65 -7.71 47.04
C THR A 787 -12.02 -7.72 47.72
N PHE A 788 -12.80 -8.79 47.60
CA PHE A 788 -14.01 -9.02 48.42
C PHE A 788 -13.71 -9.53 49.84
N SER A 789 -12.53 -10.08 50.12
CA SER A 789 -12.19 -10.64 51.44
C SER A 789 -12.37 -9.67 52.63
N PRO A 790 -12.14 -8.35 52.55
CA PRO A 790 -12.38 -7.43 53.67
C PRO A 790 -13.87 -7.31 54.02
N PHE A 791 -14.77 -7.38 53.02
CA PHE A 791 -16.21 -7.40 53.25
C PHE A 791 -16.66 -8.69 53.93
N LEU A 792 -16.08 -9.83 53.54
CA LEU A 792 -16.40 -11.13 54.14
C LEU A 792 -15.90 -11.21 55.59
N VAL A 793 -14.69 -10.72 55.88
CA VAL A 793 -14.17 -10.57 57.25
C VAL A 793 -15.02 -9.61 58.08
N LEU A 794 -15.50 -8.50 57.48
CA LEU A 794 -16.39 -7.55 58.17
C LEU A 794 -17.76 -8.17 58.48
N ALA A 795 -18.34 -8.93 57.54
CA ALA A 795 -19.60 -9.64 57.76
C ALA A 795 -19.47 -10.70 58.88
N VAL A 796 -18.41 -11.51 58.85
CA VAL A 796 -18.12 -12.50 59.91
C VAL A 796 -17.90 -11.84 61.28
N THR A 797 -17.22 -10.69 61.34
CA THR A 797 -17.03 -9.95 62.61
C THR A 797 -18.27 -9.20 63.10
N LEU A 798 -19.29 -8.98 62.25
CA LEU A 798 -20.60 -8.47 62.64
C LEU A 798 -21.60 -9.57 63.05
N LEU A 799 -21.43 -10.80 62.55
CA LEU A 799 -22.30 -11.95 62.83
C LEU A 799 -21.90 -12.76 64.08
N LEU A 800 -20.66 -12.63 64.57
CA LEU A 800 -20.19 -13.33 65.75
C LEU A 800 -20.61 -12.60 67.06
N PRO A 801 -21.35 -13.24 67.97
CA PRO A 801 -21.74 -12.62 69.24
C PRO A 801 -20.52 -12.33 70.12
N GLY A 802 -20.47 -11.12 70.69
CA GLY A 802 -19.24 -10.52 71.20
C GLY A 802 -18.67 -11.14 72.49
N ARG A 803 -17.43 -11.64 72.41
CA ARG A 803 -16.51 -11.80 73.56
C ARG A 803 -15.06 -11.43 73.20
N ARG A 804 -14.77 -10.13 73.13
CA ARG A 804 -13.42 -9.56 73.33
C ARG A 804 -13.54 -8.25 74.09
N SER A 805 -12.59 -7.95 74.96
CA SER A 805 -12.59 -6.70 75.75
C SER A 805 -12.15 -5.51 74.90
N GLU A 806 -12.69 -4.33 75.20
CA GLU A 806 -12.34 -3.08 74.49
C GLU A 806 -10.83 -2.76 74.58
N ALA A 807 -10.16 -3.27 75.63
CA ALA A 807 -8.74 -3.11 75.90
C ALA A 807 -7.81 -3.60 74.76
N GLU A 808 -8.23 -4.58 73.94
CA GLU A 808 -7.43 -4.99 72.77
C GLU A 808 -7.67 -4.08 71.56
N VAL A 809 -8.92 -3.73 71.27
CA VAL A 809 -9.28 -2.85 70.14
C VAL A 809 -8.69 -1.44 70.32
N ALA A 810 -8.54 -1.00 71.57
CA ALA A 810 -7.85 0.23 71.95
C ALA A 810 -6.35 0.27 71.60
N ARG A 811 -5.71 -0.86 71.25
CA ARG A 811 -4.27 -0.91 70.91
C ARG A 811 -3.95 -0.51 69.46
N MET A 812 -4.94 -0.53 68.55
CA MET A 812 -4.77 -0.12 67.15
C MET A 812 -5.17 1.35 66.93
N GLY A 813 -4.17 2.24 66.89
CA GLY A 813 -4.31 3.61 66.39
C GLY A 813 -5.24 4.55 67.18
N LYS A 814 -5.43 5.77 66.65
CA LYS A 814 -6.37 6.78 67.18
C LYS A 814 -7.61 6.88 66.29
N GLY A 815 -8.80 6.85 66.90
CA GLY A 815 -10.09 7.06 66.24
C GLY A 815 -11.12 5.97 66.53
N LYS A 816 -12.42 6.30 66.37
CA LYS A 816 -13.53 5.35 66.58
C LYS A 816 -13.47 4.19 65.58
N THR A 817 -13.86 2.99 66.01
CA THR A 817 -13.84 1.77 65.19
C THR A 817 -14.75 1.88 63.96
N SER A 818 -15.90 2.56 64.08
CA SER A 818 -16.79 2.86 62.95
C SER A 818 -16.11 3.70 61.86
N THR A 819 -15.28 4.68 62.23
CA THR A 819 -14.50 5.48 61.26
C THR A 819 -13.47 4.62 60.54
N LYS A 820 -12.79 3.71 61.26
CA LYS A 820 -11.81 2.76 60.67
C LYS A 820 -12.48 1.85 59.63
N VAL A 821 -13.63 1.27 59.98
CA VAL A 821 -14.44 0.43 59.09
C VAL A 821 -14.91 1.22 57.87
N ALA A 822 -15.45 2.43 58.06
CA ALA A 822 -15.97 3.24 56.96
C ALA A 822 -14.90 3.61 55.91
N VAL A 823 -13.68 3.98 56.34
CA VAL A 823 -12.59 4.31 55.39
C VAL A 823 -12.14 3.07 54.60
N ILE A 824 -12.06 1.90 55.22
CA ILE A 824 -11.74 0.65 54.52
C ILE A 824 -12.85 0.28 53.54
N ALA A 825 -14.11 0.27 54.00
CA ALA A 825 -15.25 -0.08 53.15
C ALA A 825 -15.37 0.83 51.92
N ALA A 826 -15.19 2.15 52.09
CA ALA A 826 -15.19 3.10 50.98
C ALA A 826 -14.06 2.83 49.96
N ALA A 827 -12.83 2.58 50.43
CA ALA A 827 -11.69 2.29 49.56
C ALA A 827 -11.86 0.97 48.80
N THR A 828 -12.27 -0.09 49.51
CA THR A 828 -12.53 -1.40 48.91
C THR A 828 -13.67 -1.33 47.89
N THR A 829 -14.74 -0.55 48.15
CA THR A 829 -15.84 -0.37 47.20
C THR A 829 -15.37 0.29 45.90
N LEU A 830 -14.58 1.37 45.98
CA LEU A 830 -14.06 2.07 44.80
C LEU A 830 -13.13 1.17 43.96
N LEU A 831 -12.24 0.42 44.61
CA LEU A 831 -11.33 -0.52 43.94
C LEU A 831 -12.05 -1.75 43.36
N CYS A 832 -13.10 -2.25 44.02
CA CYS A 832 -13.95 -3.32 43.49
C CYS A 832 -14.75 -2.86 42.27
N TRP A 833 -15.25 -1.61 42.28
CA TRP A 833 -15.95 -1.04 41.11
C TRP A 833 -15.02 -0.93 39.90
N GLU A 834 -13.79 -0.46 40.11
CA GLU A 834 -12.76 -0.42 39.09
C GLU A 834 -12.39 -1.82 38.56
N LEU A 835 -12.15 -2.80 39.44
CA LEU A 835 -11.81 -4.17 39.03
C LEU A 835 -12.98 -4.89 38.34
N GLY A 836 -14.22 -4.64 38.77
CA GLY A 836 -15.44 -5.12 38.12
C GLY A 836 -15.61 -4.55 36.70
N MET A 837 -15.39 -3.25 36.53
CA MET A 837 -15.36 -2.62 35.20
C MET A 837 -14.23 -3.20 34.33
N ARG A 838 -13.00 -3.29 34.84
CA ARG A 838 -11.83 -3.86 34.13
C ARG A 838 -11.99 -5.33 33.73
N SER A 839 -12.89 -6.09 34.38
CA SER A 839 -13.16 -7.50 34.06
C SER A 839 -14.39 -7.70 33.17
N ALA A 840 -15.44 -6.89 33.32
CA ALA A 840 -16.62 -6.91 32.44
C ALA A 840 -16.26 -6.65 30.97
N THR A 841 -15.28 -5.78 30.71
CA THR A 841 -14.76 -5.46 29.36
C THR A 841 -14.15 -6.65 28.62
N MET A 842 -13.69 -7.68 29.36
CA MET A 842 -13.03 -8.88 28.84
C MET A 842 -13.98 -10.06 28.57
N LEU A 843 -15.24 -9.97 29.04
CA LEU A 843 -16.24 -11.05 28.90
C LEU A 843 -17.10 -10.93 27.64
N GLN A 844 -17.15 -9.74 27.01
CA GLN A 844 -17.93 -9.53 25.78
C GLN A 844 -17.18 -10.01 24.53
N ARG A 845 -17.80 -10.87 23.73
CA ARG A 845 -17.33 -11.20 22.37
C ARG A 845 -17.61 -10.00 21.44
N LEU A 846 -16.59 -9.49 20.78
CA LEU A 846 -16.67 -8.27 19.97
C LEU A 846 -17.00 -8.57 18.49
N PRO A 847 -17.93 -7.83 17.86
CA PRO A 847 -18.02 -7.74 16.40
C PRO A 847 -16.88 -6.87 15.86
N ALA A 848 -16.38 -7.16 14.65
CA ALA A 848 -15.13 -6.60 14.13
C ALA A 848 -15.11 -5.07 13.93
N ASN A 849 -16.27 -4.45 13.74
CA ASN A 849 -16.36 -3.09 13.16
C ASN A 849 -16.73 -1.97 14.16
N ALA A 850 -16.71 -2.23 15.47
CA ALA A 850 -17.03 -1.23 16.49
C ALA A 850 -16.05 -1.27 17.67
N VAL A 851 -15.46 -0.11 18.00
CA VAL A 851 -14.69 0.07 19.24
C VAL A 851 -15.68 0.41 20.37
N PRO A 852 -15.81 -0.40 21.43
CA PRO A 852 -16.77 -0.14 22.51
C PRO A 852 -16.49 1.17 23.25
N TRP A 853 -17.54 1.77 23.82
CA TRP A 853 -17.44 3.02 24.59
C TRP A 853 -16.41 2.95 25.74
N TYR A 854 -16.21 1.77 26.32
CA TYR A 854 -15.24 1.54 27.41
C TYR A 854 -13.78 1.47 26.95
N TYR A 855 -13.51 1.32 25.65
CA TYR A 855 -12.18 1.46 25.05
C TYR A 855 -11.83 2.93 24.72
N SER A 856 -12.80 3.86 24.85
CA SER A 856 -12.61 5.27 24.49
C SER A 856 -11.69 6.03 25.45
N LYS A 857 -11.11 7.15 24.98
CA LYS A 857 -10.27 8.04 25.81
C LYS A 857 -10.99 8.56 27.06
N PRO A 858 -12.23 9.07 27.00
CA PRO A 858 -12.95 9.50 28.21
C PRO A 858 -13.11 8.36 29.22
N ALA A 859 -13.48 7.16 28.78
CA ALA A 859 -13.62 6.01 29.68
C ALA A 859 -12.29 5.63 30.34
N PHE A 860 -11.18 5.61 29.59
CA PHE A 860 -9.85 5.34 30.13
C PHE A 860 -9.46 6.33 31.25
N TYR A 861 -9.58 7.63 31.02
CA TYR A 861 -9.19 8.65 32.00
C TYR A 861 -10.15 8.77 33.19
N VAL A 862 -11.44 8.43 33.03
CA VAL A 862 -12.41 8.45 34.13
C VAL A 862 -12.37 7.19 34.99
N PHE A 863 -12.19 5.99 34.40
CA PHE A 863 -12.32 4.73 35.15
C PHE A 863 -11.01 4.13 35.65
N VAL A 864 -9.84 4.59 35.18
CA VAL A 864 -8.54 4.16 35.72
C VAL A 864 -7.94 5.19 36.68
N PRO A 865 -7.24 6.26 36.23
CA PRO A 865 -6.46 7.08 37.16
C PRO A 865 -7.32 7.83 38.17
N LEU A 866 -8.56 8.21 37.84
CA LEU A 866 -9.38 9.06 38.71
C LEU A 866 -9.83 8.32 40.00
N PHE A 867 -10.17 7.03 39.91
CA PHE A 867 -10.54 6.22 41.09
C PHE A 867 -9.31 5.92 41.95
N GLU A 868 -8.20 5.52 41.34
CA GLU A 868 -6.92 5.29 42.01
C GLU A 868 -6.41 6.57 42.72
N LEU A 869 -6.54 7.73 42.07
CA LEU A 869 -6.23 9.05 42.63
C LEU A 869 -7.15 9.38 43.82
N ALA A 870 -8.47 9.15 43.69
CA ALA A 870 -9.44 9.42 44.74
C ALA A 870 -9.20 8.57 46.00
N VAL A 871 -8.88 7.28 45.85
CA VAL A 871 -8.51 6.41 46.98
C VAL A 871 -7.20 6.87 47.64
N SER A 872 -6.19 7.24 46.84
CA SER A 872 -4.92 7.74 47.37
C SER A 872 -5.06 9.10 48.11
N CYS A 873 -5.91 10.00 47.58
CA CYS A 873 -6.34 11.23 48.24
C CYS A 873 -7.06 10.94 49.56
N MET A 874 -8.03 10.02 49.57
CA MET A 874 -8.79 9.67 50.76
C MET A 874 -7.87 9.10 51.85
N TYR A 875 -6.91 8.25 51.49
CA TYR A 875 -5.93 7.70 52.44
C TYR A 875 -5.00 8.77 53.03
N ALA A 876 -4.60 9.77 52.24
CA ALA A 876 -3.82 10.92 52.73
C ALA A 876 -4.65 11.83 53.66
N ALA A 877 -5.89 12.16 53.26
CA ALA A 877 -6.78 13.07 53.98
C ALA A 877 -7.28 12.49 55.31
N THR A 878 -7.73 11.22 55.31
CA THR A 878 -8.26 10.55 56.51
C THR A 878 -7.17 10.16 57.51
N ARG A 879 -5.89 10.29 57.15
CA ARG A 879 -4.73 9.90 57.97
C ARG A 879 -4.84 8.45 58.45
N VAL A 880 -4.94 7.52 57.50
CA VAL A 880 -4.96 6.06 57.73
C VAL A 880 -3.76 5.61 58.59
N ASP A 881 -2.62 6.29 58.45
CA ASP A 881 -1.42 6.11 59.27
C ASP A 881 -1.62 6.36 60.77
N ARG A 882 -2.59 7.21 61.15
CA ARG A 882 -2.99 7.46 62.54
C ARG A 882 -4.08 6.50 63.00
N LEU A 883 -4.94 6.05 62.09
CA LEU A 883 -6.04 5.12 62.36
C LEU A 883 -5.55 3.68 62.61
N PHE A 884 -4.46 3.25 61.95
CA PHE A 884 -3.99 1.86 61.90
C PHE A 884 -2.50 1.69 62.22
N TYR A 885 -1.98 2.35 63.27
CA TYR A 885 -0.67 2.03 63.83
C TYR A 885 -0.80 1.18 65.10
N VAL A 886 0.07 0.19 65.26
CA VAL A 886 0.23 -0.56 66.51
C VAL A 886 1.21 0.21 67.40
N LYS A 887 0.87 0.42 68.68
CA LYS A 887 1.88 0.80 69.68
C LYS A 887 2.82 -0.40 69.88
N GLY A 888 4.13 -0.20 69.76
CA GLY A 888 5.08 -1.22 70.23
C GLY A 888 4.88 -1.48 71.72
N LYS A 889 5.19 -2.72 72.18
CA LYS A 889 5.56 -2.92 73.58
C LYS A 889 6.82 -2.08 73.84
N GLU A 890 6.89 -1.44 75.00
CA GLU A 890 8.15 -0.91 75.50
C GLU A 890 9.01 -2.10 75.99
N GLU A 891 10.30 -2.07 75.68
CA GLU A 891 11.26 -3.09 76.11
C GLU A 891 11.62 -2.82 77.58
N GLY A 892 10.81 -3.34 78.51
CA GLY A 892 11.09 -3.16 79.94
C GLY A 892 9.94 -3.38 80.92
N GLN A 893 9.32 -4.57 80.93
CA GLN A 893 8.94 -5.29 82.17
C GLN A 893 8.33 -6.67 81.84
N VAL A 894 8.93 -7.69 82.47
CA VAL A 894 8.56 -9.12 82.61
C VAL A 894 7.39 -9.61 81.74
#